data_AF-A0A537EDI3-F1
#
_entry.id   AF-A0A537EDI3-F1
#
_cell.length_a   1.000
_cell.length_b   1.000
_cell.length_c   1.000
_cell.angle_alpha   90.00
_cell.angle_beta   90.00
_cell.angle_gamma   90.00
#
_symmetry.space_group_name_H-M   'P 1'
#
loop_
_entity.id
_entity.type
_entity.pdbx_description
1 polymer ?
#
loop_
_entity_poly.entity_id
_entity_poly.type
_entity_poly.pdbx_seq_one_letter_code
_entity_poly.pdbx_strand_id
1 'polypeptide(L)'
;MRFTLVRVAIIALLAINVLSITGQQVRPVLGVSQAGPTTFSPFGPATNTLIFQFYSGFDTMFTNFRSGQIDITDWPANPPDLSGFASNPDYYLTSPTSEFGVFQLDINNHPALFGVSQQTPRVTGPPGIITQSTATAATCATGFGQLNVILVNKEANNAPVRDVLNTVTASGPQTFTVSDSSNGGASEPDGNYTLPTPPTCMLTGTYTVSALAYAGTARVTVGSSQIVTVTLGVNYNSPSTVKLTQLGIESRRAMAHLLNKPEFILGSTLQGLATCDDLFAPPSQNLLYGSCNPLVDKTPAIPQSVLDEDCAEHPWFNPGNCHPAAAYLLNNTLVAPSRLWWANTGTIAGSSQGYPSTSDIRAACDHLVAAGFAITPSSASCQDVARASVGTSPKPGYPHLVTSSQVIFYIRTHPPREAFGQIIADGLNFLFGTANNGATLGAAPTNVACAVNYGFKSAGSGCAPQYYGISDVSNIVFGDGLSPDQWGLYTGGYSLTSTPDDLYATFHSQFSSNVCGGMVAGFPNNYRFYCDPSYDGRSSAAEFSGSLNQATNLFSDAGLIMHRTLPVIPVFSRYEQFVALNAWSFQGVATPQPSSLVAGLGTGFQAGSVGGLWSLMNMRCNTNYTPVNLAFRCGGGTSGIIRRSVSQDTSNLSPFTSTTVWEFDIIDSIYDTMLQPNPSTGGSGLQLIDWMTTSHTASFNPNEVSCIGANCVNGTTTQVWHLRSDLKFHDGVSVTADDVVFSIIALRDVPSAIFQPNVANVVSATALGPSTVQVKLIHESPFYEANIGSIPIMPKHIWAPLCGSPIGAPGNRCGDPIFDPMAAGILVGSGAWICNNPSTGLAGGSCSQNSDGSIGGQAITFGGKIMLKANPTYMRGPRGLQGTSLQGLSWADRNNDGVVNILDVADVAFHFGMSDPYWDHPLYGVQVGVVDIGEVSTVAFYFGHGTTTPFTTSQLASLDPQIDPFSIDLTGSAGPVMYYQGGLLSSGQLAIRLAATSGTPNAALFTGALLNPSGTTIATSTGVAGSSPSIVLLSFGTVTSGSYQLKITFNQGSRPTYAISLNI
;
A
#
# COMPACT_ATOMS: atom_id res chain seq x y z
N MET A 1 -77.17 -32.50 -11.88
CA MET A 1 -76.73 -31.17 -11.41
C MET A 1 -76.10 -31.12 -10.01
N ARG A 2 -75.91 -32.21 -9.24
CA ARG A 2 -75.22 -32.18 -7.92
C ARG A 2 -73.79 -32.72 -7.88
N PHE A 3 -73.25 -33.26 -8.98
CA PHE A 3 -71.89 -33.83 -9.02
C PHE A 3 -70.82 -32.96 -9.71
N THR A 4 -71.21 -31.92 -10.47
CA THR A 4 -70.26 -31.03 -11.18
C THR A 4 -69.86 -29.81 -10.34
N LEU A 5 -70.75 -29.35 -9.44
CA LEU A 5 -70.47 -28.21 -8.55
C LEU A 5 -69.52 -28.55 -7.39
N VAL A 6 -69.48 -29.80 -6.94
CA VAL A 6 -68.59 -30.23 -5.85
C VAL A 6 -67.13 -30.36 -6.31
N ARG A 7 -66.87 -30.72 -7.59
CA ARG A 7 -65.50 -30.75 -8.14
C ARG A 7 -64.93 -29.35 -8.40
N VAL A 8 -65.75 -28.39 -8.81
CA VAL A 8 -65.31 -27.00 -9.00
C VAL A 8 -65.08 -26.31 -7.65
N ALA A 9 -65.89 -26.60 -6.63
CA ALA A 9 -65.68 -26.08 -5.27
C ALA A 9 -64.44 -26.66 -4.58
N ILE A 10 -64.12 -27.95 -4.78
CA ILE A 10 -62.91 -28.57 -4.21
C ILE A 10 -61.64 -28.10 -4.95
N ILE A 11 -61.68 -27.93 -6.27
CA ILE A 11 -60.54 -27.39 -7.04
C ILE A 11 -60.34 -25.90 -6.74
N ALA A 12 -61.41 -25.11 -6.52
CA ALA A 12 -61.29 -23.72 -6.09
C ALA A 12 -60.81 -23.58 -4.63
N LEU A 13 -61.23 -24.46 -3.70
CA LEU A 13 -60.70 -24.44 -2.32
C LEU A 13 -59.26 -24.93 -2.21
N LEU A 14 -58.82 -25.88 -3.06
CA LEU A 14 -57.42 -26.29 -3.15
C LEU A 14 -56.56 -25.23 -3.86
N ALA A 15 -57.08 -24.50 -4.85
CA ALA A 15 -56.37 -23.40 -5.48
C ALA A 15 -56.25 -22.15 -4.58
N ILE A 16 -57.27 -21.85 -3.76
CA ILE A 16 -57.24 -20.70 -2.85
C ILE A 16 -56.35 -20.94 -1.63
N ASN A 17 -56.18 -22.19 -1.16
CA ASN A 17 -55.20 -22.48 -0.11
C ASN A 17 -53.75 -22.60 -0.62
N VAL A 18 -53.53 -22.81 -1.93
CA VAL A 18 -52.18 -22.81 -2.52
C VAL A 18 -51.75 -21.40 -2.95
N LEU A 19 -52.68 -20.51 -3.30
CA LEU A 19 -52.37 -19.13 -3.72
C LEU A 19 -52.28 -18.11 -2.56
N SER A 20 -52.63 -18.48 -1.32
CA SER A 20 -52.39 -17.65 -0.13
C SER A 20 -51.15 -18.05 0.68
N ILE A 21 -50.31 -18.97 0.16
CA ILE A 21 -49.06 -19.42 0.82
C ILE A 21 -47.81 -19.22 -0.06
N THR A 22 -47.95 -18.60 -1.24
CA THR A 22 -46.79 -18.11 -2.01
C THR A 22 -46.89 -16.62 -2.29
N GLY A 23 -47.11 -15.81 -1.25
CA GLY A 23 -46.21 -14.67 -1.14
C GLY A 23 -44.83 -15.31 -1.02
N GLN A 24 -44.01 -15.24 -2.06
CA GLN A 24 -42.60 -15.57 -1.92
C GLN A 24 -42.06 -14.62 -0.85
N GLN A 25 -42.12 -15.06 0.42
CA GLN A 25 -41.07 -14.73 1.35
C GLN A 25 -39.82 -15.24 0.64
N VAL A 26 -39.09 -14.29 0.03
CA VAL A 26 -37.66 -14.42 -0.10
C VAL A 26 -37.23 -14.86 1.29
N ARG A 27 -36.93 -16.15 1.47
CA ARG A 27 -36.37 -16.60 2.74
C ARG A 27 -35.12 -15.74 2.87
N PRO A 28 -34.99 -14.93 3.94
CA PRO A 28 -33.74 -14.24 4.20
C PRO A 28 -32.67 -15.32 4.13
N VAL A 29 -31.71 -15.19 3.21
CA VAL A 29 -30.47 -15.92 3.36
C VAL A 29 -29.87 -15.34 4.62
N LEU A 30 -30.11 -16.02 5.75
CA LEU A 30 -29.45 -15.70 7.01
C LEU A 30 -27.94 -15.75 6.73
N GLY A 31 -27.21 -14.73 7.17
CA GLY A 31 -25.76 -14.68 7.04
C GLY A 31 -25.16 -16.01 7.49
N VAL A 32 -24.57 -16.74 6.55
CA VAL A 32 -23.84 -17.97 6.84
C VAL A 32 -22.42 -17.57 7.24
N SER A 33 -21.79 -18.38 8.10
CA SER A 33 -20.37 -18.32 8.47
C SER A 33 -19.49 -17.79 7.33
N GLN A 34 -18.85 -16.65 7.56
CA GLN A 34 -17.95 -15.93 6.64
C GLN A 34 -16.66 -16.73 6.42
N ALA A 35 -16.71 -17.75 5.57
CA ALA A 35 -15.57 -18.59 5.23
C ALA A 35 -15.44 -18.73 3.71
N GLY A 36 -14.26 -18.39 3.19
CA GLY A 36 -13.90 -18.50 1.79
C GLY A 36 -13.16 -17.25 1.28
N PRO A 37 -12.23 -17.40 0.31
CA PRO A 37 -11.54 -16.25 -0.28
C PRO A 37 -12.54 -15.34 -1.00
N THR A 38 -12.44 -14.02 -0.80
CA THR A 38 -13.12 -13.05 -1.65
C THR A 38 -12.43 -13.04 -3.01
N THR A 39 -13.16 -13.38 -4.07
CA THR A 39 -12.63 -13.30 -5.42
C THR A 39 -12.67 -11.86 -5.94
N PHE A 40 -11.74 -11.49 -6.82
CA PHE A 40 -11.74 -10.19 -7.49
C PHE A 40 -12.02 -10.33 -8.99
N SER A 41 -12.49 -9.27 -9.61
CA SER A 41 -12.75 -9.17 -11.04
C SER A 41 -11.98 -7.98 -11.63
N PRO A 42 -11.31 -8.15 -12.80
CA PRO A 42 -10.43 -7.16 -13.40
C PRO A 42 -11.17 -6.04 -14.16
N PHE A 43 -12.46 -5.86 -13.91
CA PHE A 43 -13.31 -4.88 -14.59
C PHE A 43 -13.54 -3.65 -13.71
N GLY A 44 -13.86 -2.54 -14.37
CA GLY A 44 -14.24 -1.29 -13.73
C GLY A 44 -15.61 -1.35 -13.05
N PRO A 45 -16.06 -0.21 -12.51
CA PRO A 45 -17.19 -0.09 -11.62
C PRO A 45 -18.45 -0.81 -12.10
N ALA A 46 -19.04 -1.62 -11.22
CA ALA A 46 -20.38 -2.18 -11.39
C ALA A 46 -21.49 -1.21 -10.91
N THR A 47 -21.11 -0.14 -10.21
CA THR A 47 -22.00 0.88 -9.66
C THR A 47 -21.67 2.26 -10.23
N ASN A 48 -22.67 3.13 -10.41
CA ASN A 48 -22.50 4.39 -11.16
C ASN A 48 -21.96 5.56 -10.34
N THR A 49 -22.18 5.57 -9.02
CA THR A 49 -21.80 6.68 -8.14
C THR A 49 -21.07 6.15 -6.92
N LEU A 50 -19.95 6.78 -6.60
CA LEU A 50 -19.21 6.56 -5.37
C LEU A 50 -19.27 7.84 -4.54
N ILE A 51 -19.70 7.71 -3.28
CA ILE A 51 -19.73 8.81 -2.32
C ILE A 51 -18.75 8.48 -1.19
N PHE A 52 -17.74 9.33 -1.04
CA PHE A 52 -16.88 9.38 0.13
C PHE A 52 -17.50 10.35 1.13
N GLN A 53 -17.89 9.86 2.31
CA GLN A 53 -18.48 10.68 3.37
C GLN A 53 -17.50 10.83 4.53
N PHE A 54 -17.20 12.07 4.93
CA PHE A 54 -16.22 12.37 5.98
C PHE A 54 -16.85 12.39 7.37
N TYR A 55 -16.22 11.68 8.31
CA TYR A 55 -16.66 11.54 9.70
C TYR A 55 -15.59 12.00 10.67
N SER A 56 -15.99 12.56 11.81
CA SER A 56 -15.13 13.17 12.84
C SER A 56 -14.24 12.22 13.64
N GLY A 57 -13.86 11.08 13.06
CA GLY A 57 -13.05 10.05 13.68
C GLY A 57 -13.66 8.65 13.58
N PHE A 58 -12.87 7.67 14.03
CA PHE A 58 -13.17 6.23 13.90
C PHE A 58 -14.48 5.83 14.59
N ASP A 59 -14.71 6.25 15.83
CA ASP A 59 -15.92 5.88 16.59
C ASP A 59 -17.20 6.47 15.97
N THR A 60 -17.10 7.70 15.44
CA THR A 60 -18.22 8.35 14.74
C THR A 60 -18.53 7.61 13.44
N MET A 61 -17.50 7.19 12.71
CA MET A 61 -17.64 6.39 11.49
C MET A 61 -18.33 5.04 11.79
N PHE A 62 -17.89 4.28 12.79
CA PHE A 62 -18.55 3.01 13.16
C PHE A 62 -19.97 3.19 13.71
N THR A 63 -20.24 4.28 14.42
CA THR A 63 -21.61 4.63 14.85
C THR A 63 -22.53 4.86 13.65
N ASN A 64 -22.05 5.58 12.63
CA ASN A 64 -22.83 5.81 11.41
C ASN A 64 -23.00 4.54 10.58
N PHE A 65 -22.02 3.62 10.59
CA PHE A 65 -22.15 2.31 9.96
C PHE A 65 -23.26 1.50 10.61
N ARG A 66 -23.29 1.44 11.95
CA ARG A 66 -24.37 0.77 12.71
C ARG A 66 -25.74 1.37 12.47
N SER A 67 -25.82 2.66 12.10
CA SER A 67 -27.08 3.32 11.74
C SER A 67 -27.54 3.10 10.29
N GLY A 68 -26.69 2.48 9.46
CA GLY A 68 -26.97 2.16 8.05
C GLY A 68 -26.68 3.30 7.08
N GLN A 69 -25.86 4.27 7.48
CA GLN A 69 -25.43 5.39 6.64
C GLN A 69 -24.21 5.06 5.75
N ILE A 70 -23.47 4.01 6.11
CA ILE A 70 -22.24 3.57 5.42
C ILE A 70 -22.47 2.17 4.86
N ASP A 71 -21.98 1.92 3.64
CA ASP A 71 -22.02 0.61 3.01
C ASP A 71 -20.74 -0.21 3.27
N ILE A 72 -19.58 0.45 3.26
CA ILE A 72 -18.25 -0.16 3.45
C ILE A 72 -17.37 0.79 4.27
N THR A 73 -16.67 0.27 5.28
CA THR A 73 -15.75 1.07 6.10
C THR A 73 -14.39 1.23 5.45
N ASP A 74 -13.69 2.31 5.79
CA ASP A 74 -12.36 2.67 5.29
C ASP A 74 -11.21 2.30 6.24
N TRP A 75 -11.54 1.80 7.42
CA TRP A 75 -10.59 1.48 8.48
C TRP A 75 -10.98 0.16 9.17
N PRO A 76 -10.01 -0.62 9.70
CA PRO A 76 -10.31 -1.83 10.46
C PRO A 76 -11.18 -1.55 11.69
N ALA A 77 -12.07 -2.51 11.98
CA ALA A 77 -12.90 -2.50 13.16
C ALA A 77 -12.06 -2.47 14.44
N ASN A 78 -12.50 -1.69 15.42
CA ASN A 78 -11.85 -1.68 16.72
C ASN A 78 -12.07 -3.04 17.42
N PRO A 79 -11.05 -3.62 18.09
CA PRO A 79 -11.16 -4.90 18.78
C PRO A 79 -12.39 -5.07 19.69
N PRO A 80 -12.78 -4.08 20.52
CA PRO A 80 -13.99 -4.18 21.35
C PRO A 80 -15.30 -4.37 20.56
N ASP A 81 -15.33 -3.94 19.30
CA ASP A 81 -16.54 -3.93 18.47
C ASP A 81 -16.75 -5.23 17.67
N LEU A 82 -15.70 -6.06 17.55
CA LEU A 82 -15.69 -7.23 16.67
C LEU A 82 -16.77 -8.26 17.01
N SER A 83 -16.97 -8.55 18.29
CA SER A 83 -18.02 -9.48 18.74
C SER A 83 -19.42 -9.02 18.33
N GLY A 84 -19.68 -7.72 18.42
CA GLY A 84 -20.92 -7.09 17.98
C GLY A 84 -21.11 -7.21 16.47
N PHE A 85 -20.06 -6.95 15.69
CA PHE A 85 -20.12 -7.09 14.23
C PHE A 85 -20.31 -8.54 13.78
N ALA A 86 -19.57 -9.48 14.36
CA ALA A 86 -19.65 -10.90 14.01
C ALA A 86 -21.03 -11.52 14.32
N SER A 87 -21.74 -10.99 15.32
CA SER A 87 -23.07 -11.49 15.71
C SER A 87 -24.23 -10.96 14.85
N ASN A 88 -24.00 -9.94 14.01
CA ASN A 88 -25.06 -9.29 13.25
C ASN A 88 -25.19 -9.89 11.83
N PRO A 89 -26.36 -10.43 11.45
CA PRO A 89 -26.56 -11.07 10.13
C PRO A 89 -26.55 -10.09 8.94
N ASP A 90 -26.68 -8.79 9.20
CA ASP A 90 -26.64 -7.72 8.19
C ASP A 90 -25.23 -7.21 7.90
N TYR A 91 -24.23 -7.69 8.63
CA TYR A 91 -22.84 -7.31 8.45
C TYR A 91 -22.00 -8.43 7.84
N TYR A 92 -21.11 -8.01 6.96
CA TYR A 92 -19.98 -8.79 6.49
C TYR A 92 -18.75 -8.33 7.26
N LEU A 93 -18.09 -9.26 7.94
CA LEU A 93 -16.82 -9.04 8.62
C LEU A 93 -15.77 -9.89 7.88
N THR A 94 -14.64 -9.31 7.51
CA THR A 94 -13.56 -10.08 6.88
C THR A 94 -12.97 -11.08 7.87
N SER A 95 -12.34 -12.14 7.38
CA SER A 95 -11.46 -12.98 8.20
C SER A 95 -10.31 -12.15 8.79
N PRO A 96 -9.82 -12.48 9.99
CA PRO A 96 -8.60 -11.86 10.52
C PRO A 96 -7.41 -12.14 9.61
N THR A 97 -6.65 -11.10 9.27
CA THR A 97 -5.40 -11.21 8.50
C THR A 97 -4.30 -10.38 9.16
N SER A 98 -3.05 -10.82 9.10
CA SER A 98 -1.92 -9.96 9.47
C SER A 98 -1.86 -8.77 8.53
N GLU A 99 -1.82 -7.56 9.06
CA GLU A 99 -1.82 -6.35 8.24
C GLU A 99 -0.46 -6.07 7.61
N PHE A 100 -0.43 -5.19 6.60
CA PHE A 100 0.79 -4.49 6.14
C PHE A 100 0.98 -3.14 6.85
N GLY A 101 0.16 -2.85 7.86
CA GLY A 101 0.31 -1.70 8.73
C GLY A 101 1.34 -1.91 9.84
N VAL A 102 2.06 -0.85 10.18
CA VAL A 102 2.91 -0.78 11.37
C VAL A 102 2.60 0.52 12.09
N PHE A 103 2.52 0.47 13.42
CA PHE A 103 2.28 1.63 14.28
C PHE A 103 3.47 1.85 15.22
N GLN A 104 3.94 3.09 15.31
CA GLN A 104 5.25 3.39 15.87
C GLN A 104 5.31 4.76 16.56
N LEU A 105 6.36 4.97 17.38
CA LEU A 105 6.82 6.32 17.73
C LEU A 105 7.85 6.79 16.69
N ASP A 106 7.52 7.85 15.98
CA ASP A 106 8.42 8.54 15.07
C ASP A 106 9.22 9.60 15.83
N ILE A 107 10.50 9.69 15.51
CA ILE A 107 11.43 10.62 16.12
C ILE A 107 12.03 11.49 15.00
N ASN A 108 11.92 12.79 15.14
CA ASN A 108 12.62 13.72 14.26
C ASN A 108 14.10 13.79 14.65
N ASN A 109 14.98 13.40 13.73
CA ASN A 109 16.42 13.30 13.96
C ASN A 109 17.17 14.60 13.60
N HIS A 110 16.48 15.65 13.14
CA HIS A 110 17.09 16.95 12.87
C HIS A 110 17.15 17.87 14.10
N PRO A 111 16.02 18.23 14.76
CA PRO A 111 16.03 19.18 15.86
C PRO A 111 16.70 18.58 17.10
N ALA A 112 17.22 19.45 17.97
CA ALA A 112 17.74 19.01 19.24
C ALA A 112 16.62 18.54 20.18
N LEU A 113 16.58 17.25 20.53
CA LEU A 113 15.61 16.71 21.47
C LEU A 113 16.07 16.98 22.90
N PHE A 114 15.25 17.69 23.69
CA PHE A 114 15.62 18.13 25.04
C PHE A 114 16.97 18.88 25.10
N GLY A 115 17.35 19.53 24.00
CA GLY A 115 18.61 20.27 23.87
C GLY A 115 19.82 19.43 23.46
N VAL A 116 19.64 18.11 23.23
CA VAL A 116 20.68 17.22 22.72
C VAL A 116 20.67 17.20 21.20
N SER A 117 21.77 17.59 20.57
CA SER A 117 21.95 17.50 19.12
C SER A 117 21.87 16.05 18.67
N GLN A 118 21.01 15.75 17.71
CA GLN A 118 20.78 14.40 17.22
C GLN A 118 21.76 13.98 16.12
N GLN A 119 22.32 14.96 15.40
CA GLN A 119 23.21 14.78 14.26
C GLN A 119 24.45 15.68 14.33
N THR A 120 25.47 15.35 13.54
CA THR A 120 26.74 16.07 13.40
C THR A 120 27.26 15.92 11.97
N PRO A 121 28.07 16.87 11.45
CA PRO A 121 28.67 16.73 10.11
C PRO A 121 29.42 15.41 9.92
N ARG A 122 29.19 14.77 8.76
CA ARG A 122 29.89 13.55 8.35
C ARG A 122 31.26 13.92 7.81
N VAL A 123 32.27 13.13 8.17
CA VAL A 123 33.64 13.27 7.66
C VAL A 123 34.01 12.00 6.91
N THR A 124 34.37 12.15 5.64
CA THR A 124 34.80 11.05 4.76
C THR A 124 36.23 11.28 4.26
N GLY A 125 36.91 10.21 3.86
CA GLY A 125 38.22 10.26 3.20
C GLY A 125 38.17 9.68 1.78
N PRO A 126 39.08 10.02 0.86
CA PRO A 126 39.04 9.48 -0.50
C PRO A 126 39.23 7.96 -0.48
N PRO A 127 38.33 7.15 -1.06
CA PRO A 127 38.48 5.69 -1.06
C PRO A 127 39.69 5.25 -1.90
N GLY A 128 40.31 4.12 -1.57
CA GLY A 128 41.44 3.58 -2.33
C GLY A 128 42.30 2.58 -1.57
N ILE A 129 43.33 2.07 -2.25
CA ILE A 129 44.29 1.11 -1.69
C ILE A 129 45.15 1.81 -0.63
N ILE A 130 45.12 1.27 0.59
CA ILE A 130 45.97 1.73 1.71
C ILE A 130 47.31 1.01 1.66
N THR A 131 47.30 -0.30 1.48
CA THR A 131 48.51 -1.14 1.34
C THR A 131 48.31 -2.19 0.27
N GLN A 132 49.40 -2.60 -0.38
CA GLN A 132 49.43 -3.69 -1.36
C GLN A 132 50.71 -4.51 -1.18
N SER A 133 50.58 -5.83 -1.27
CA SER A 133 51.71 -6.77 -1.29
C SER A 133 51.47 -7.87 -2.32
N THR A 134 52.55 -8.49 -2.78
CA THR A 134 52.51 -9.58 -3.77
C THR A 134 53.36 -10.75 -3.29
N ALA A 135 52.81 -11.96 -3.37
CA ALA A 135 53.49 -13.21 -3.06
C ALA A 135 53.38 -14.19 -4.24
N THR A 136 54.18 -15.25 -4.24
CA THR A 136 54.13 -16.30 -5.27
C THR A 136 52.97 -17.26 -5.01
N ALA A 137 52.10 -17.48 -6.00
CA ALA A 137 51.01 -18.44 -5.93
C ALA A 137 51.45 -19.81 -6.48
N ALA A 138 51.91 -20.71 -5.61
CA ALA A 138 52.31 -22.07 -6.03
C ALA A 138 51.13 -22.92 -6.55
N THR A 139 49.90 -22.52 -6.25
CA THR A 139 48.65 -23.20 -6.62
C THR A 139 48.07 -22.74 -7.96
N CYS A 140 48.50 -21.60 -8.51
CA CYS A 140 47.98 -21.06 -9.76
C CYS A 140 48.93 -21.34 -10.94
N ALA A 141 48.37 -21.93 -12.01
CA ALA A 141 49.11 -22.18 -13.24
C ALA A 141 49.55 -20.87 -13.93
N THR A 142 50.53 -20.97 -14.82
CA THR A 142 50.99 -19.84 -15.65
C THR A 142 49.82 -19.21 -16.40
N GLY A 143 49.72 -17.88 -16.39
CA GLY A 143 48.59 -17.13 -16.94
C GLY A 143 47.44 -16.88 -15.96
N PHE A 144 47.55 -17.39 -14.72
CA PHE A 144 46.56 -17.20 -13.67
C PHE A 144 47.20 -16.70 -12.37
N GLY A 145 46.42 -16.03 -11.52
CA GLY A 145 46.82 -15.59 -10.19
C GLY A 145 45.64 -15.57 -9.22
N GLN A 146 45.79 -14.84 -8.11
CA GLN A 146 44.79 -14.71 -7.07
C GLN A 146 44.83 -13.30 -6.46
N LEU A 147 43.68 -12.80 -6.04
CA LEU A 147 43.53 -11.52 -5.36
C LEU A 147 42.96 -11.74 -3.95
N ASN A 148 43.57 -11.14 -2.95
CA ASN A 148 43.06 -11.11 -1.59
C ASN A 148 42.78 -9.66 -1.18
N VAL A 149 41.56 -9.36 -0.75
CA VAL A 149 41.11 -8.01 -0.41
C VAL A 149 40.76 -7.95 1.06
N ILE A 150 41.48 -7.15 1.82
CA ILE A 150 41.15 -6.79 3.20
C ILE A 150 40.36 -5.50 3.15
N LEU A 151 39.07 -5.55 3.48
CA LEU A 151 38.19 -4.39 3.41
C LEU A 151 38.18 -3.64 4.75
N VAL A 152 38.44 -2.34 4.74
CA VAL A 152 38.39 -1.49 5.94
C VAL A 152 37.55 -0.24 5.72
N ASN A 153 36.80 0.19 6.73
CA ASN A 153 35.98 1.40 6.66
C ASN A 153 36.72 2.62 7.23
N LYS A 154 36.95 3.63 6.38
CA LYS A 154 37.64 4.87 6.75
C LYS A 154 36.86 5.70 7.76
N GLU A 155 35.54 5.63 7.74
CA GLU A 155 34.66 6.35 8.67
C GLU A 155 34.66 5.73 10.08
N ALA A 156 35.13 4.47 10.18
CA ALA A 156 35.27 3.72 11.43
C ALA A 156 36.75 3.55 11.81
N ASN A 157 37.59 4.58 11.59
CA ASN A 157 39.03 4.56 11.90
C ASN A 157 39.79 3.39 11.25
N ASN A 158 39.44 3.03 10.01
CA ASN A 158 39.97 1.88 9.27
C ASN A 158 39.74 0.52 9.98
N ALA A 159 38.64 0.39 10.73
CA ALA A 159 38.22 -0.90 11.26
C ALA A 159 37.93 -1.89 10.11
N PRO A 160 38.34 -3.17 10.23
CA PRO A 160 37.96 -4.22 9.28
C PRO A 160 36.44 -4.35 9.16
N VAL A 161 35.95 -4.46 7.92
CA VAL A 161 34.54 -4.72 7.64
C VAL A 161 34.31 -6.22 7.74
N ARG A 162 33.72 -6.67 8.85
CA ARG A 162 33.39 -8.08 9.10
C ARG A 162 31.89 -8.26 8.94
N ASP A 163 31.48 -8.79 7.80
CA ASP A 163 30.05 -8.88 7.46
C ASP A 163 29.76 -9.98 6.44
N VAL A 164 29.08 -11.03 6.91
CA VAL A 164 28.69 -12.20 6.11
C VAL A 164 27.78 -11.87 4.92
N LEU A 165 27.05 -10.75 4.97
CA LEU A 165 26.17 -10.30 3.89
C LEU A 165 26.87 -9.38 2.89
N ASN A 166 28.04 -8.82 3.26
CA ASN A 166 28.82 -8.02 2.33
C ASN A 166 29.54 -8.94 1.34
N THR A 167 29.63 -8.46 0.11
CA THR A 167 30.42 -9.10 -0.93
C THR A 167 31.44 -8.13 -1.50
N VAL A 168 32.57 -8.69 -1.95
CA VAL A 168 33.56 -7.98 -2.75
C VAL A 168 33.52 -8.54 -4.16
N THR A 169 33.42 -7.64 -5.13
CA THR A 169 33.41 -7.97 -6.56
C THR A 169 34.69 -7.45 -7.21
N ALA A 170 35.38 -8.31 -7.95
CA ALA A 170 36.49 -7.94 -8.83
C ALA A 170 36.08 -8.13 -10.29
N SER A 171 35.94 -7.04 -11.04
CA SER A 171 35.53 -7.03 -12.45
C SER A 171 36.67 -6.61 -13.37
N GLY A 172 37.01 -7.45 -14.35
CA GLY A 172 38.10 -7.23 -15.30
C GLY A 172 37.97 -8.19 -16.49
N PRO A 173 39.05 -8.87 -16.92
CA PRO A 173 38.95 -9.94 -17.92
C PRO A 173 37.95 -11.05 -17.55
N GLN A 174 37.72 -11.23 -16.25
CA GLN A 174 36.68 -12.07 -15.66
C GLN A 174 36.03 -11.30 -14.51
N THR A 175 34.84 -11.71 -14.08
CA THR A 175 34.17 -11.15 -12.90
C THR A 175 34.05 -12.23 -11.83
N PHE A 176 34.48 -11.91 -10.61
CA PHE A 176 34.36 -12.77 -9.44
C PHE A 176 33.72 -11.98 -8.30
N THR A 177 32.79 -12.62 -7.59
CA THR A 177 32.14 -12.06 -6.41
C THR A 177 32.25 -13.07 -5.29
N VAL A 178 32.72 -12.65 -4.11
CA VAL A 178 32.82 -13.50 -2.92
C VAL A 178 32.22 -12.80 -1.71
N SER A 179 31.52 -13.54 -0.88
CA SER A 179 31.07 -13.09 0.45
C SER A 179 32.19 -13.17 1.47
N ASP A 180 32.04 -12.46 2.58
CA ASP A 180 32.89 -12.62 3.76
C ASP A 180 32.60 -13.97 4.44
N SER A 181 33.20 -15.04 3.93
CA SER A 181 33.16 -16.35 4.55
C SER A 181 34.58 -16.73 4.96
N SER A 182 34.75 -17.16 6.22
CA SER A 182 36.06 -17.59 6.74
C SER A 182 36.77 -18.49 5.73
N ASN A 183 38.08 -18.31 5.58
CA ASN A 183 38.94 -19.12 4.71
C ASN A 183 39.02 -20.60 5.18
N GLY A 184 37.94 -21.36 5.03
CA GLY A 184 37.93 -22.83 5.19
C GLY A 184 37.76 -23.38 6.60
N GLY A 185 37.10 -22.67 7.53
CA GLY A 185 36.58 -23.27 8.75
C GLY A 185 36.74 -22.47 10.05
N ALA A 186 35.82 -21.53 10.30
CA ALA A 186 35.23 -21.19 11.61
C ALA A 186 34.11 -20.16 11.35
N SER A 187 33.02 -20.21 12.11
CA SER A 187 31.70 -19.62 11.81
C SER A 187 31.58 -18.09 11.65
N GLU A 188 32.66 -17.30 11.60
CA GLU A 188 32.59 -15.83 11.74
C GLU A 188 33.29 -15.06 10.59
N PRO A 189 32.74 -13.92 10.14
CA PRO A 189 33.33 -13.08 9.10
C PRO A 189 34.66 -12.46 9.56
N ASP A 190 35.67 -12.48 8.69
CA ASP A 190 37.02 -12.02 9.04
C ASP A 190 37.46 -10.71 8.35
N GLY A 191 36.65 -10.23 7.40
CA GLY A 191 36.90 -9.05 6.59
C GLY A 191 37.92 -9.26 5.47
N ASN A 192 38.25 -10.52 5.17
CA ASN A 192 39.23 -10.89 4.16
C ASN A 192 38.59 -11.70 3.03
N TYR A 193 38.64 -11.15 1.81
CA TYR A 193 37.94 -11.67 0.64
C TYR A 193 38.95 -12.22 -0.35
N THR A 194 38.97 -13.53 -0.55
CA THR A 194 39.88 -14.19 -1.50
C THR A 194 39.17 -14.49 -2.83
N LEU A 195 39.63 -13.87 -3.92
CA LEU A 195 39.04 -13.92 -5.26
C LEU A 195 39.99 -14.60 -6.28
N PRO A 196 39.52 -15.64 -7.00
CA PRO A 196 38.36 -16.46 -6.67
C PRO A 196 38.64 -17.34 -5.45
N THR A 197 37.60 -17.94 -4.88
CA THR A 197 37.73 -18.88 -3.77
C THR A 197 38.64 -20.06 -4.18
N PRO A 198 39.68 -20.41 -3.38
CA PRO A 198 40.54 -21.55 -3.66
C PRO A 198 39.75 -22.86 -3.85
N PRO A 199 40.20 -23.78 -4.70
CA PRO A 199 41.47 -23.80 -5.42
C PRO A 199 41.46 -23.07 -6.78
N THR A 200 40.39 -22.34 -7.11
CA THR A 200 40.26 -21.63 -8.39
C THR A 200 41.23 -20.43 -8.45
N CYS A 201 41.70 -20.10 -9.65
CA CYS A 201 42.55 -18.92 -9.91
C CYS A 201 41.93 -18.03 -11.01
N MET A 202 42.23 -16.73 -10.99
CA MET A 202 41.75 -15.75 -11.97
C MET A 202 42.76 -15.51 -13.09
N LEU A 203 42.29 -15.16 -14.30
CA LEU A 203 43.16 -14.78 -15.41
C LEU A 203 44.01 -13.55 -15.07
N THR A 204 45.25 -13.47 -15.54
CA THR A 204 46.06 -12.26 -15.34
C THR A 204 45.41 -11.04 -15.99
N GLY A 205 45.46 -9.90 -15.31
CA GLY A 205 44.92 -8.66 -15.83
C GLY A 205 44.67 -7.62 -14.75
N THR A 206 44.04 -6.52 -15.14
CA THR A 206 43.64 -5.47 -14.21
C THR A 206 42.15 -5.62 -13.88
N TYR A 207 41.84 -5.63 -12.59
CA TYR A 207 40.51 -5.78 -12.06
C TYR A 207 40.12 -4.52 -11.29
N THR A 208 38.87 -4.08 -11.45
CA THR A 208 38.25 -3.06 -10.59
C THR A 208 37.55 -3.77 -9.45
N VAL A 209 37.95 -3.45 -8.22
CA VAL A 209 37.42 -4.03 -6.99
C VAL A 209 36.40 -3.06 -6.39
N SER A 210 35.21 -3.57 -6.04
CA SER A 210 34.14 -2.86 -5.34
C SER A 210 33.55 -3.72 -4.23
N ALA A 211 32.79 -3.11 -3.33
CA ALA A 211 32.08 -3.79 -2.25
C ALA A 211 30.58 -3.42 -2.28
N LEU A 212 29.72 -4.32 -1.80
CA LEU A 212 28.26 -4.20 -1.95
C LEU A 212 27.66 -3.01 -1.17
N ALA A 213 27.99 -2.85 0.11
CA ALA A 213 27.41 -1.80 0.99
C ALA A 213 28.28 -0.54 1.13
N TYR A 214 29.38 -0.45 0.37
CA TYR A 214 30.41 0.56 0.58
C TYR A 214 30.78 1.27 -0.73
N ALA A 215 30.97 2.59 -0.64
CA ALA A 215 31.40 3.41 -1.75
C ALA A 215 32.92 3.39 -1.92
N GLY A 216 33.33 3.31 -3.17
CA GLY A 216 34.73 3.37 -3.59
C GLY A 216 35.16 2.15 -4.39
N THR A 217 36.02 2.38 -5.38
CA THR A 217 36.60 1.32 -6.20
C THR A 217 38.11 1.43 -6.27
N ALA A 218 38.81 0.31 -6.42
CA ALA A 218 40.25 0.30 -6.66
C ALA A 218 40.62 -0.58 -7.87
N ARG A 219 41.62 -0.17 -8.64
CA ARG A 219 42.17 -0.99 -9.72
C ARG A 219 43.38 -1.77 -9.22
N VAL A 220 43.36 -3.09 -9.38
CA VAL A 220 44.42 -4.00 -8.95
C VAL A 220 44.86 -4.86 -10.12
N THR A 221 46.16 -4.93 -10.38
CA THR A 221 46.72 -5.79 -11.43
C THR A 221 47.21 -7.10 -10.82
N VAL A 222 46.70 -8.23 -11.31
CA VAL A 222 47.08 -9.58 -10.90
C VAL A 222 47.97 -10.20 -11.98
N GLY A 223 49.22 -10.51 -11.65
CA GLY A 223 50.19 -11.15 -12.54
C GLY A 223 50.17 -12.68 -12.47
N SER A 224 50.94 -13.31 -13.36
CA SER A 224 51.00 -14.77 -13.48
C SER A 224 51.65 -15.39 -12.25
N SER A 225 51.03 -16.43 -11.69
CA SER A 225 51.47 -17.14 -10.48
C SER A 225 51.71 -16.19 -9.30
N GLN A 226 50.87 -15.17 -9.16
CA GLN A 226 50.91 -14.21 -8.05
C GLN A 226 49.66 -14.30 -7.18
N ILE A 227 49.84 -14.12 -5.87
CA ILE A 227 48.80 -13.72 -4.93
C ILE A 227 49.02 -12.24 -4.64
N VAL A 228 48.08 -11.38 -5.02
CA VAL A 228 48.11 -9.95 -4.70
C VAL A 228 47.20 -9.72 -3.50
N THR A 229 47.71 -9.18 -2.40
CA THR A 229 46.90 -8.79 -1.24
C THR A 229 46.80 -7.27 -1.19
N VAL A 230 45.58 -6.74 -1.10
CA VAL A 230 45.32 -5.30 -0.96
C VAL A 230 44.50 -5.02 0.28
N THR A 231 44.84 -3.96 1.02
CA THR A 231 43.92 -3.36 2.01
C THR A 231 43.19 -2.21 1.34
N LEU A 232 41.89 -2.38 1.12
CA LEU A 232 41.04 -1.42 0.45
C LEU A 232 40.27 -0.59 1.50
N GLY A 233 40.55 0.71 1.56
CA GLY A 233 39.81 1.64 2.40
C GLY A 233 38.62 2.23 1.67
N VAL A 234 37.42 1.96 2.19
CA VAL A 234 36.12 2.42 1.64
C VAL A 234 35.39 3.33 2.63
N ASN A 235 34.35 4.02 2.14
CA ASN A 235 33.37 4.71 2.98
C ASN A 235 32.02 4.00 2.86
N TYR A 236 31.06 4.30 3.74
CA TYR A 236 29.69 3.84 3.53
C TYR A 236 29.11 4.39 2.22
N ASN A 237 28.37 3.56 1.49
CA ASN A 237 27.65 3.99 0.29
C ASN A 237 26.42 4.82 0.69
N SER A 238 26.64 6.11 0.93
CA SER A 238 25.63 7.01 1.47
C SER A 238 25.77 8.40 0.86
N PRO A 239 24.67 9.05 0.45
CA PRO A 239 24.66 10.46 0.05
C PRO A 239 24.71 11.41 1.25
N SER A 240 24.57 10.90 2.48
CA SER A 240 24.46 11.74 3.68
C SER A 240 25.68 12.63 3.90
N THR A 241 25.42 13.91 4.17
CA THR A 241 26.41 14.92 4.58
C THR A 241 26.57 15.01 6.11
N VAL A 242 25.70 14.33 6.86
CA VAL A 242 25.71 14.28 8.33
C VAL A 242 25.63 12.83 8.82
N LYS A 243 25.83 12.62 10.12
CA LYS A 243 25.64 11.33 10.79
C LYS A 243 25.07 11.55 12.18
N LEU A 244 24.50 10.50 12.77
CA LEU A 244 23.98 10.55 14.14
C LEU A 244 25.08 10.83 15.16
N THR A 245 24.72 11.54 16.23
CA THR A 245 25.57 11.70 17.42
C THR A 245 25.34 10.54 18.39
N GLN A 246 26.37 10.18 19.17
CA GLN A 246 26.19 9.17 20.23
C GLN A 246 25.16 9.62 21.26
N LEU A 247 25.21 10.89 21.70
CA LEU A 247 24.25 11.42 22.68
C LEU A 247 22.79 11.38 22.19
N GLY A 248 22.59 11.58 20.88
CA GLY A 248 21.28 11.43 20.24
C GLY A 248 20.81 9.97 20.26
N ILE A 249 21.68 9.02 19.93
CA ILE A 249 21.38 7.58 19.99
C ILE A 249 20.95 7.20 21.41
N GLU A 250 21.71 7.58 22.44
CA GLU A 250 21.36 7.30 23.85
C GLU A 250 20.00 7.90 24.23
N SER A 251 19.71 9.12 23.79
CA SER A 251 18.42 9.77 24.06
C SER A 251 17.23 8.97 23.50
N ARG A 252 17.39 8.33 22.34
CA ARG A 252 16.35 7.53 21.68
C ARG A 252 16.22 6.13 22.28
N ARG A 253 17.35 5.52 22.69
CA ARG A 253 17.36 4.26 23.47
C ARG A 253 16.60 4.40 24.78
N ALA A 254 16.77 5.52 25.47
CA ALA A 254 15.99 5.81 26.66
C ALA A 254 14.47 5.78 26.42
N MET A 255 14.01 6.29 25.26
CA MET A 255 12.58 6.31 24.90
C MET A 255 12.04 4.91 24.62
N ALA A 256 12.86 4.00 24.08
CA ALA A 256 12.46 2.62 23.77
C ALA A 256 12.11 1.80 25.01
N HIS A 257 12.75 2.09 26.15
CA HIS A 257 12.41 1.48 27.44
C HIS A 257 11.10 1.96 28.07
N LEU A 258 10.43 2.98 27.51
CA LEU A 258 9.25 3.58 28.13
C LEU A 258 7.95 2.85 27.83
N LEU A 259 7.98 1.81 26.99
CA LEU A 259 6.79 1.06 26.61
C LEU A 259 7.06 -0.44 26.66
N ASN A 260 6.33 -1.12 27.55
CA ASN A 260 6.25 -2.57 27.53
C ASN A 260 5.26 -2.99 26.43
N LYS A 261 5.78 -3.22 25.21
CA LYS A 261 5.00 -3.59 24.02
C LYS A 261 4.24 -4.92 24.17
N PRO A 262 4.83 -6.02 24.68
CA PRO A 262 4.10 -7.28 24.91
C PRO A 262 2.86 -7.11 25.79
N GLU A 263 2.96 -6.34 26.89
CA GLU A 263 1.80 -6.09 27.75
C GLU A 263 0.84 -5.08 27.12
N PHE A 264 1.33 -4.09 26.38
CA PHE A 264 0.49 -3.08 25.71
C PHE A 264 -0.52 -3.70 24.75
N ILE A 265 -0.09 -4.65 23.90
CA ILE A 265 -0.98 -5.30 22.91
C ILE A 265 -2.11 -6.12 23.55
N LEU A 266 -1.94 -6.55 24.79
CA LEU A 266 -2.97 -7.24 25.57
C LEU A 266 -4.00 -6.27 26.19
N GLY A 267 -3.77 -4.96 26.08
CA GLY A 267 -4.56 -3.92 26.72
C GLY A 267 -5.93 -3.71 26.10
N SER A 268 -6.75 -2.86 26.73
CA SER A 268 -8.16 -2.69 26.34
C SER A 268 -8.38 -2.22 24.90
N THR A 269 -7.40 -1.49 24.32
CA THR A 269 -7.45 -0.93 22.96
C THR A 269 -7.13 -1.96 21.87
N LEU A 270 -6.38 -3.02 22.19
CA LEU A 270 -5.90 -4.03 21.22
C LEU A 270 -6.38 -5.45 21.52
N GLN A 271 -6.64 -5.82 22.79
CA GLN A 271 -7.21 -7.09 23.23
C GLN A 271 -6.49 -8.34 22.72
N GLY A 272 -5.18 -8.26 22.48
CA GLY A 272 -4.38 -9.34 21.90
C GLY A 272 -4.59 -9.55 20.40
N LEU A 273 -5.27 -8.63 19.71
CA LEU A 273 -5.48 -8.65 18.26
C LEU A 273 -4.42 -7.83 17.51
N ALA A 274 -3.18 -7.96 17.96
CA ALA A 274 -2.00 -7.38 17.35
C ALA A 274 -0.76 -8.21 17.69
N THR A 275 0.25 -8.15 16.83
CA THR A 275 1.63 -8.54 17.11
C THR A 275 2.38 -7.32 17.63
N CYS A 276 3.40 -7.54 18.46
CA CYS A 276 4.31 -6.47 18.85
C CYS A 276 5.58 -6.53 18.01
N ASP A 277 6.06 -5.37 17.58
CA ASP A 277 7.14 -5.29 16.59
C ASP A 277 8.41 -4.72 17.22
N ASP A 278 9.53 -5.38 16.99
CA ASP A 278 10.88 -4.92 17.36
C ASP A 278 11.63 -4.27 16.19
N LEU A 279 11.23 -4.59 14.95
CA LEU A 279 11.72 -3.95 13.72
C LEU A 279 10.60 -3.19 13.02
N PHE A 280 10.97 -2.19 12.21
CA PHE A 280 10.01 -1.43 11.41
C PHE A 280 9.61 -2.24 10.18
N ALA A 281 8.88 -3.32 10.38
CA ALA A 281 8.30 -4.13 9.32
C ALA A 281 7.18 -4.99 9.92
N PRO A 282 5.98 -4.98 9.34
CA PRO A 282 4.94 -5.90 9.77
C PRO A 282 5.34 -7.34 9.48
N PRO A 283 4.90 -8.32 10.30
CA PRO A 283 5.19 -9.74 10.11
C PRO A 283 4.85 -10.27 8.70
N SER A 284 3.86 -9.66 8.05
CA SER A 284 3.36 -10.00 6.72
C SER A 284 4.37 -9.76 5.58
N GLN A 285 5.37 -8.89 5.78
CA GLN A 285 6.48 -8.70 4.83
C GLN A 285 7.55 -9.80 4.93
N ASN A 286 7.47 -10.69 5.92
CA ASN A 286 8.36 -11.85 6.10
C ASN A 286 9.86 -11.50 6.15
N LEU A 287 10.22 -10.43 6.87
CA LEU A 287 11.62 -10.28 7.31
C LEU A 287 12.07 -11.49 8.12
N LEU A 288 13.39 -11.72 8.19
CA LEU A 288 13.95 -12.90 8.86
C LEU A 288 13.63 -12.96 10.36
N TYR A 289 13.43 -11.80 10.98
CA TYR A 289 13.15 -11.62 12.40
C TYR A 289 12.49 -10.26 12.61
N GLY A 290 11.99 -10.02 13.83
CA GLY A 290 11.45 -8.71 14.23
C GLY A 290 10.22 -8.76 15.12
N SER A 291 9.77 -9.94 15.55
CA SER A 291 8.68 -10.05 16.53
C SER A 291 9.20 -9.95 17.97
N CYS A 292 8.44 -9.26 18.81
CA CYS A 292 8.71 -9.18 20.25
C CYS A 292 7.98 -10.28 21.05
N ASN A 293 7.16 -11.11 20.39
CA ASN A 293 6.45 -12.27 20.95
C ASN A 293 6.43 -13.47 19.96
N PRO A 294 7.59 -14.08 19.69
CA PRO A 294 7.76 -15.03 18.58
C PRO A 294 6.90 -16.31 18.68
N LEU A 295 6.51 -16.70 19.91
CA LEU A 295 5.68 -17.89 20.14
C LEU A 295 4.25 -17.71 19.64
N VAL A 296 3.71 -16.50 19.72
CA VAL A 296 2.34 -16.17 19.29
C VAL A 296 2.35 -15.74 17.82
N ASP A 297 3.33 -14.93 17.44
CA ASP A 297 3.37 -14.25 16.15
C ASP A 297 3.87 -15.15 15.01
N LYS A 298 4.54 -16.27 15.34
CA LYS A 298 5.19 -17.20 14.40
C LYS A 298 6.28 -16.57 13.52
N THR A 299 6.75 -15.39 13.91
CA THR A 299 7.91 -14.70 13.33
C THR A 299 9.07 -14.76 14.33
N PRO A 300 10.31 -15.04 13.92
CA PRO A 300 11.44 -15.05 14.84
C PRO A 300 11.66 -13.70 15.53
N ALA A 301 12.10 -13.73 16.78
CA ALA A 301 12.61 -12.54 17.46
C ALA A 301 13.94 -12.11 16.86
N ILE A 302 14.33 -10.85 17.09
CA ILE A 302 15.69 -10.41 16.76
C ILE A 302 16.73 -11.33 17.44
N PRO A 303 17.91 -11.56 16.82
CA PRO A 303 18.87 -12.52 17.35
C PRO A 303 19.22 -12.23 18.81
N GLN A 304 19.26 -13.28 19.65
CA GLN A 304 19.50 -13.10 21.09
C GLN A 304 20.81 -12.34 21.37
N SER A 305 21.86 -12.60 20.59
CA SER A 305 23.14 -11.89 20.71
C SER A 305 23.02 -10.37 20.50
N VAL A 306 22.02 -9.91 19.75
CA VAL A 306 21.72 -8.49 19.53
C VAL A 306 20.88 -7.94 20.68
N LEU A 307 19.89 -8.69 21.16
CA LEU A 307 19.15 -8.33 22.39
C LEU A 307 20.11 -8.15 23.57
N ASP A 308 21.10 -9.03 23.68
CA ASP A 308 22.04 -9.02 24.80
C ASP A 308 22.95 -7.78 24.83
N GLU A 309 23.06 -7.04 23.72
CA GLU A 309 23.79 -5.77 23.65
C GLU A 309 23.21 -4.73 24.63
N ASP A 310 21.88 -4.66 24.75
CA ASP A 310 21.18 -3.71 25.63
C ASP A 310 21.46 -3.98 27.12
N CYS A 311 21.34 -5.24 27.57
CA CYS A 311 21.69 -5.56 28.95
C CYS A 311 23.15 -5.25 29.29
N ALA A 312 24.06 -5.43 28.31
CA ALA A 312 25.49 -5.23 28.54
C ALA A 312 25.81 -3.77 28.89
N GLU A 313 24.94 -2.84 28.46
CA GLU A 313 24.99 -1.42 28.81
C GLU A 313 24.45 -1.13 30.23
N HIS A 314 23.85 -2.13 30.88
CA HIS A 314 23.28 -2.05 32.24
C HIS A 314 23.92 -3.08 33.20
N PRO A 315 25.16 -2.85 33.72
CA PRO A 315 25.89 -3.83 34.55
C PRO A 315 25.19 -4.28 35.84
N TRP A 316 24.17 -3.52 36.27
CA TRP A 316 23.35 -3.84 37.44
C TRP A 316 22.25 -4.87 37.14
N PHE A 317 21.99 -5.15 35.87
CA PHE A 317 21.15 -6.25 35.41
C PHE A 317 22.08 -7.48 35.25
N ASN A 318 21.90 -8.47 36.12
CA ASN A 318 22.90 -9.52 36.45
C ASN A 318 23.42 -10.32 35.23
N PRO A 319 24.74 -10.58 35.06
CA PRO A 319 25.38 -11.05 33.82
C PRO A 319 25.35 -12.58 33.58
N GLY A 320 24.63 -13.37 34.37
CA GLY A 320 24.65 -14.83 34.28
C GLY A 320 23.71 -15.45 33.23
N ASN A 321 22.75 -14.66 32.73
CA ASN A 321 21.80 -14.99 31.67
C ASN A 321 21.08 -13.68 31.33
N CYS A 322 21.76 -12.76 30.63
CA CYS A 322 21.06 -11.64 30.03
C CYS A 322 20.11 -12.20 28.97
N HIS A 323 18.82 -12.00 29.19
CA HIS A 323 17.76 -12.36 28.27
C HIS A 323 16.67 -11.30 28.38
N PRO A 324 16.81 -10.16 27.67
CA PRO A 324 15.71 -9.20 27.55
C PRO A 324 14.48 -9.94 27.01
N ALA A 325 13.31 -9.52 27.47
CA ALA A 325 12.06 -10.13 27.01
C ALA A 325 11.72 -9.72 25.57
N ALA A 326 12.19 -8.55 25.14
CA ALA A 326 12.07 -7.97 23.80
C ALA A 326 13.12 -6.86 23.64
N ALA A 327 13.21 -6.25 22.44
CA ALA A 327 14.06 -5.08 22.22
C ALA A 327 13.76 -3.97 23.26
N TYR A 328 14.80 -3.53 23.98
CA TYR A 328 14.71 -2.49 25.02
C TYR A 328 13.67 -2.80 26.12
N LEU A 329 13.47 -4.08 26.44
CA LEU A 329 12.60 -4.54 27.52
C LEU A 329 13.32 -5.55 28.42
N LEU A 330 13.83 -5.08 29.55
CA LEU A 330 14.55 -5.89 30.52
C LEU A 330 13.60 -6.74 31.39
N ASN A 331 12.36 -6.30 31.59
CA ASN A 331 11.40 -7.04 32.41
C ASN A 331 9.95 -6.89 31.92
N ASN A 332 9.38 -7.99 31.44
CA ASN A 332 8.01 -8.07 30.95
C ASN A 332 6.94 -8.23 32.07
N THR A 333 7.14 -7.64 33.25
CA THR A 333 6.12 -7.68 34.30
C THR A 333 5.02 -6.67 33.99
N LEU A 334 3.75 -7.09 34.02
CA LEU A 334 2.60 -6.20 33.93
C LEU A 334 2.64 -5.13 35.03
N VAL A 335 2.75 -3.86 34.62
CA VAL A 335 2.62 -2.69 35.50
C VAL A 335 1.33 -1.96 35.18
N ALA A 336 0.35 -2.06 36.07
CA ALA A 336 -0.88 -1.31 35.94
C ALA A 336 -0.65 0.19 36.25
N PRO A 337 -1.31 1.12 35.53
CA PRO A 337 -1.17 2.57 35.77
C PRO A 337 -1.56 2.97 37.19
N SER A 338 -2.50 2.25 37.81
CA SER A 338 -2.90 2.45 39.22
C SER A 338 -1.77 2.25 40.23
N ARG A 339 -0.64 1.65 39.83
CA ARG A 339 0.57 1.46 40.64
C ARG A 339 1.60 2.57 40.47
N LEU A 340 1.32 3.53 39.59
CA LEU A 340 2.22 4.60 39.16
C LEU A 340 1.52 5.95 39.39
N TRP A 341 1.98 6.70 40.38
CA TRP A 341 1.39 8.00 40.75
C TRP A 341 1.55 9.08 39.66
N TRP A 342 2.36 8.81 38.64
CA TRP A 342 2.66 9.68 37.50
C TRP A 342 1.90 9.29 36.21
N ALA A 343 1.06 8.24 36.24
CA ALA A 343 0.32 7.69 35.11
C ALA A 343 -1.14 8.19 35.00
N ASN A 344 -1.47 9.29 35.69
CA ASN A 344 -2.86 9.77 35.76
C ASN A 344 -3.39 10.17 34.39
N THR A 345 -2.55 10.82 33.56
CA THR A 345 -2.95 11.26 32.23
C THR A 345 -3.23 10.09 31.31
N GLY A 346 -2.35 9.09 31.24
CA GLY A 346 -2.59 7.89 30.42
C GLY A 346 -3.81 7.10 30.87
N THR A 347 -4.10 7.04 32.18
CA THR A 347 -5.36 6.44 32.66
C THR A 347 -6.58 7.15 32.08
N ILE A 348 -6.56 8.49 32.01
CA ILE A 348 -7.65 9.28 31.40
C ILE A 348 -7.73 9.06 29.90
N ALA A 349 -6.58 8.90 29.22
CA ALA A 349 -6.48 8.60 27.79
C ALA A 349 -6.79 7.13 27.44
N GLY A 350 -7.19 6.31 28.42
CA GLY A 350 -7.59 4.91 28.21
C GLY A 350 -6.46 3.88 28.28
N SER A 351 -5.24 4.28 28.65
CA SER A 351 -4.11 3.36 28.84
C SER A 351 -4.35 2.48 30.08
N SER A 352 -4.56 1.18 29.86
CA SER A 352 -4.80 0.21 30.95
C SER A 352 -3.56 -0.59 31.35
N GLN A 353 -2.55 -0.67 30.47
CA GLN A 353 -1.31 -1.44 30.62
C GLN A 353 -0.30 -1.05 29.53
N GLY A 354 0.91 -1.62 29.60
CA GLY A 354 2.04 -1.27 28.74
C GLY A 354 3.05 -0.30 29.39
N TYR A 355 2.81 0.11 30.65
CA TYR A 355 3.77 0.92 31.38
C TYR A 355 5.06 0.12 31.70
N PRO A 356 6.21 0.81 31.74
CA PRO A 356 7.51 0.17 31.92
C PRO A 356 7.70 -0.32 33.36
N SER A 357 8.54 -1.35 33.53
CA SER A 357 8.92 -1.83 34.86
C SER A 357 9.88 -0.86 35.56
N THR A 358 10.13 -1.06 36.85
CA THR A 358 11.18 -0.30 37.56
C THR A 358 12.57 -0.52 36.98
N SER A 359 12.83 -1.68 36.37
CA SER A 359 14.11 -1.95 35.71
C SER A 359 14.22 -1.13 34.43
N ASP A 360 13.16 -1.08 33.62
CA ASP A 360 13.15 -0.33 32.37
C ASP A 360 13.19 1.20 32.60
N ILE A 361 12.53 1.70 33.66
CA ILE A 361 12.69 3.11 34.07
C ILE A 361 14.15 3.40 34.47
N ARG A 362 14.85 2.45 35.10
CA ARG A 362 16.27 2.63 35.45
C ARG A 362 17.13 2.65 34.19
N ALA A 363 16.91 1.73 33.27
CA ALA A 363 17.60 1.66 31.98
C ALA A 363 17.41 2.95 31.17
N ALA A 364 16.17 3.44 31.08
CA ALA A 364 15.86 4.72 30.46
C ALA A 364 16.63 5.88 31.11
N CYS A 365 16.71 5.92 32.44
CA CYS A 365 17.51 6.93 33.14
C CYS A 365 19.01 6.80 32.84
N ASP A 366 19.57 5.59 32.81
CA ASP A 366 20.99 5.37 32.53
C ASP A 366 21.37 5.87 31.14
N HIS A 367 20.54 5.59 30.13
CA HIS A 367 20.72 6.13 28.77
C HIS A 367 20.62 7.66 28.73
N LEU A 368 19.69 8.28 29.46
CA LEU A 368 19.63 9.75 29.53
C LEU A 368 20.86 10.34 30.25
N VAL A 369 21.39 9.69 31.27
CA VAL A 369 22.68 10.11 31.87
C VAL A 369 23.81 9.97 30.85
N ALA A 370 23.85 8.89 30.07
CA ALA A 370 24.81 8.72 28.98
C ALA A 370 24.64 9.76 27.86
N ALA A 371 23.42 10.24 27.63
CA ALA A 371 23.11 11.36 26.74
C ALA A 371 23.54 12.74 27.30
N GLY A 372 24.01 12.81 28.55
CA GLY A 372 24.56 14.01 29.17
C GLY A 372 23.62 14.72 30.15
N PHE A 373 22.48 14.13 30.50
CA PHE A 373 21.57 14.72 31.48
C PHE A 373 22.05 14.48 32.92
N ALA A 374 21.85 15.48 33.78
CA ALA A 374 22.23 15.41 35.20
C ALA A 374 21.03 15.04 36.07
N ILE A 375 21.27 14.22 37.09
CA ILE A 375 20.27 13.89 38.12
C ILE A 375 20.26 14.97 39.21
N THR A 376 19.07 15.34 39.67
CA THR A 376 18.85 16.19 40.83
C THR A 376 18.02 15.45 41.91
N PRO A 377 18.38 15.54 43.20
CA PRO A 377 19.63 16.13 43.71
C PRO A 377 20.84 15.34 43.21
N SER A 378 22.00 15.99 43.09
CA SER A 378 23.23 15.39 42.53
C SER A 378 23.78 14.19 43.32
N SER A 379 23.27 13.95 44.53
CA SER A 379 23.57 12.78 45.35
C SER A 379 22.76 11.53 44.96
N ALA A 380 21.73 11.67 44.13
CA ALA A 380 20.86 10.57 43.72
C ALA A 380 21.40 9.85 42.48
N SER A 381 20.95 8.60 42.31
CA SER A 381 21.30 7.72 41.19
C SER A 381 20.06 7.35 40.37
N CYS A 382 20.25 6.78 39.18
CA CYS A 382 19.13 6.24 38.39
C CYS A 382 18.35 5.14 39.11
N GLN A 383 18.99 4.44 40.07
CA GLN A 383 18.29 3.50 40.95
C GLN A 383 17.29 4.20 41.89
N ASP A 384 17.59 5.42 42.33
CA ASP A 384 16.70 6.23 43.16
C ASP A 384 15.54 6.81 42.35
N VAL A 385 15.83 7.28 41.13
CA VAL A 385 14.80 7.69 40.14
C VAL A 385 13.83 6.54 39.90
N ALA A 386 14.34 5.35 39.59
CA ALA A 386 13.52 4.16 39.37
C ALA A 386 12.66 3.77 40.58
N ARG A 387 13.20 3.82 41.80
CA ARG A 387 12.42 3.58 43.03
C ARG A 387 11.34 4.64 43.26
N ALA A 388 11.54 5.86 42.79
CA ALA A 388 10.54 6.90 42.90
C ALA A 388 9.30 6.62 42.03
N SER A 389 9.44 5.87 40.92
CA SER A 389 8.35 5.60 39.97
C SER A 389 7.17 4.83 40.55
N VAL A 390 7.37 4.00 41.58
CA VAL A 390 6.30 3.15 42.15
C VAL A 390 5.51 3.81 43.26
N GLY A 391 4.21 3.53 43.33
CA GLY A 391 3.30 3.98 44.39
C GLY A 391 2.10 4.72 43.83
N THR A 392 1.10 4.98 44.68
CA THR A 392 -0.20 5.54 44.29
C THR A 392 -0.34 7.04 44.56
N SER A 393 0.62 7.66 45.25
CA SER A 393 0.56 9.06 45.66
C SER A 393 1.76 9.85 45.14
N PRO A 394 1.55 11.11 44.71
CA PRO A 394 2.62 12.01 44.34
C PRO A 394 3.77 12.10 45.33
N LYS A 395 5.00 12.22 44.83
CA LYS A 395 6.22 12.34 45.64
C LYS A 395 6.92 13.68 45.36
N PRO A 396 6.65 14.73 46.15
CA PRO A 396 7.34 16.01 45.96
C PRO A 396 8.86 15.89 46.12
N GLY A 397 9.63 16.52 45.23
CA GLY A 397 11.09 16.53 45.31
C GLY A 397 11.78 15.18 45.06
N TYR A 398 11.12 14.25 44.38
CA TYR A 398 11.72 12.96 44.01
C TYR A 398 12.96 13.13 43.10
N PRO A 399 13.92 12.19 43.12
CA PRO A 399 15.05 12.21 42.19
C PRO A 399 14.61 12.15 40.73
N HIS A 400 15.15 13.03 39.90
CA HIS A 400 14.82 13.12 38.47
C HIS A 400 15.97 13.74 37.67
N LEU A 401 15.87 13.72 36.34
CA LEU A 401 16.81 14.35 35.42
C LEU A 401 16.42 15.80 35.13
N VAL A 402 17.39 16.65 34.87
CA VAL A 402 17.17 18.07 34.56
C VAL A 402 17.30 18.32 33.06
N THR A 403 16.31 18.98 32.47
CA THR A 403 16.37 19.51 31.09
C THR A 403 16.17 21.03 31.08
N SER A 404 16.71 21.70 30.05
CA SER A 404 16.52 23.12 29.76
C SER A 404 15.55 23.40 28.61
N SER A 405 15.10 22.37 27.89
CA SER A 405 14.13 22.51 26.80
C SER A 405 13.08 21.41 26.82
N GLN A 406 11.94 21.71 26.20
CA GLN A 406 10.85 20.77 25.99
C GLN A 406 11.05 20.03 24.68
N VAL A 407 10.41 18.87 24.54
CA VAL A 407 10.21 18.21 23.24
C VAL A 407 8.77 18.40 22.79
N ILE A 408 8.56 18.76 21.52
CA ILE A 408 7.21 18.84 20.94
C ILE A 408 6.77 17.42 20.56
N PHE A 409 5.66 16.96 21.11
CA PHE A 409 5.11 15.62 20.86
C PHE A 409 3.66 15.71 20.35
N TYR A 410 3.47 15.34 19.09
CA TYR A 410 2.15 15.21 18.47
C TYR A 410 1.60 13.79 18.62
N ILE A 411 0.56 13.62 19.42
CA ILE A 411 -0.10 12.33 19.67
C ILE A 411 -1.41 12.26 18.88
N ARG A 412 -1.64 11.15 18.16
CA ARG A 412 -2.82 10.93 17.30
C ARG A 412 -4.05 10.50 18.11
N THR A 413 -5.24 10.91 17.68
CA THR A 413 -6.56 10.54 18.26
C THR A 413 -7.00 9.09 18.01
N HIS A 414 -6.17 8.28 17.35
CA HIS A 414 -6.47 6.87 17.12
C HIS A 414 -6.22 6.11 18.43
N PRO A 415 -7.20 5.35 18.99
CA PRO A 415 -7.15 4.95 20.40
C PRO A 415 -5.87 4.26 20.89
N PRO A 416 -5.26 3.29 20.18
CA PRO A 416 -4.00 2.73 20.65
C PRO A 416 -2.81 3.68 20.46
N ARG A 417 -2.79 4.52 19.41
CA ARG A 417 -1.75 5.55 19.25
C ARG A 417 -1.82 6.60 20.36
N GLU A 418 -3.03 7.01 20.73
CA GLU A 418 -3.27 7.88 21.88
C GLU A 418 -2.72 7.23 23.16
N ALA A 419 -3.07 5.96 23.40
CA ALA A 419 -2.69 5.24 24.60
C ALA A 419 -1.16 5.03 24.73
N PHE A 420 -0.47 4.50 23.72
CA PHE A 420 0.99 4.30 23.83
C PHE A 420 1.76 5.63 23.80
N GLY A 421 1.30 6.61 23.02
CA GLY A 421 1.89 7.95 23.00
C GLY A 421 1.82 8.59 24.37
N GLN A 422 0.69 8.46 25.06
CA GLN A 422 0.51 9.01 26.39
C GLN A 422 1.33 8.25 27.45
N ILE A 423 1.51 6.93 27.34
CA ILE A 423 2.43 6.16 28.22
C ILE A 423 3.85 6.72 28.12
N ILE A 424 4.34 6.93 26.89
CA ILE A 424 5.68 7.47 26.64
C ILE A 424 5.79 8.91 27.16
N ALA A 425 4.77 9.75 26.93
CA ALA A 425 4.74 11.11 27.43
C ALA A 425 4.75 11.19 28.97
N ASP A 426 3.97 10.32 29.64
CA ASP A 426 3.95 10.18 31.09
C ASP A 426 5.35 9.79 31.62
N GLY A 427 6.01 8.83 30.95
CA GLY A 427 7.36 8.38 31.29
C GLY A 427 8.43 9.47 31.15
N LEU A 428 8.42 10.22 30.04
CA LEU A 428 9.33 11.33 29.80
C LEU A 428 9.13 12.46 30.82
N ASN A 429 7.88 12.85 31.06
CA ASN A 429 7.56 13.84 32.09
C ASN A 429 8.02 13.37 33.48
N PHE A 430 7.81 12.09 33.83
CA PHE A 430 8.32 11.52 35.08
C PHE A 430 9.85 11.58 35.17
N LEU A 431 10.58 11.14 34.14
CA LEU A 431 12.04 11.11 34.15
C LEU A 431 12.65 12.50 34.30
N PHE A 432 12.04 13.52 33.71
CA PHE A 432 12.50 14.91 33.74
C PHE A 432 11.88 15.79 34.84
N GLY A 433 11.30 15.19 35.89
CA GLY A 433 10.83 15.95 37.06
C GLY A 433 9.49 16.66 36.92
N THR A 434 8.78 16.40 35.83
CA THR A 434 7.54 17.09 35.42
C THR A 434 6.35 16.13 35.32
N ALA A 435 6.35 15.07 36.13
CA ALA A 435 5.28 14.08 36.21
C ALA A 435 3.87 14.71 36.24
N ASN A 436 2.89 14.05 35.61
CA ASN A 436 1.53 14.58 35.44
C ASN A 436 1.52 15.97 34.75
N ASN A 437 2.35 16.13 33.72
CA ASN A 437 2.46 17.31 32.86
C ASN A 437 2.77 18.62 33.60
N GLY A 438 3.65 18.57 34.60
CA GLY A 438 4.09 19.74 35.34
C GLY A 438 3.10 20.27 36.39
N ALA A 439 2.03 19.52 36.71
CA ALA A 439 1.13 19.85 37.81
C ALA A 439 1.91 19.89 39.14
N THR A 440 2.04 21.08 39.71
CA THR A 440 3.04 21.47 40.72
C THR A 440 3.08 20.53 41.93
N LEU A 441 4.09 19.67 41.98
CA LEU A 441 4.43 18.83 43.13
C LEU A 441 5.88 19.06 43.54
N GLY A 442 6.22 20.30 43.91
CA GLY A 442 7.41 20.65 44.70
C GLY A 442 8.78 20.13 44.23
N ALA A 443 8.97 19.80 42.96
CA ALA A 443 10.28 19.40 42.44
C ALA A 443 11.20 20.62 42.26
N ALA A 444 12.49 20.45 42.56
CA ALA A 444 13.58 21.40 42.33
C ALA A 444 13.60 21.91 40.87
N PRO A 445 14.33 22.99 40.50
CA PRO A 445 14.01 23.77 39.30
C PRO A 445 14.27 22.95 38.03
N THR A 446 13.22 22.35 37.49
CA THR A 446 13.16 22.08 36.06
C THR A 446 13.13 23.45 35.40
N ASN A 447 14.04 23.71 34.46
CA ASN A 447 14.08 25.01 33.76
C ASN A 447 12.89 25.18 32.78
N VAL A 448 12.05 24.15 32.66
CA VAL A 448 10.87 24.08 31.81
C VAL A 448 9.63 23.75 32.65
N ALA A 449 8.46 24.18 32.16
CA ALA A 449 7.17 23.91 32.82
C ALA A 449 6.77 22.43 32.78
N CYS A 450 7.11 21.73 31.69
CA CYS A 450 6.96 20.29 31.49
C CYS A 450 7.97 19.82 30.45
N ALA A 451 8.40 18.57 30.49
CA ALA A 451 9.33 18.04 29.50
C ALA A 451 8.65 17.83 28.14
N VAL A 452 7.40 17.34 28.15
CA VAL A 452 6.60 17.13 26.95
C VAL A 452 5.72 18.35 26.66
N ASN A 453 5.90 18.95 25.49
CA ASN A 453 5.04 19.99 24.94
C ASN A 453 4.06 19.36 23.94
N TYR A 454 2.77 19.43 24.21
CA TYR A 454 1.70 18.85 23.41
C TYR A 454 1.33 19.68 22.17
N GLY A 455 2.16 20.64 21.76
CA GLY A 455 2.00 21.39 20.51
C GLY A 455 0.91 22.48 20.56
N PHE A 456 0.53 22.96 19.38
CA PHE A 456 -0.22 24.21 19.22
C PHE A 456 -1.65 24.23 19.77
N LYS A 457 -2.31 23.07 19.94
CA LYS A 457 -3.63 23.03 20.60
C LYS A 457 -3.53 23.21 22.11
N SER A 458 -2.33 23.02 22.67
CA SER A 458 -2.10 23.08 24.10
C SER A 458 -1.86 24.53 24.53
N ALA A 459 -2.64 25.03 25.49
CA ALA A 459 -2.55 26.41 25.94
C ALA A 459 -1.28 26.70 26.76
N GLY A 460 -0.85 27.96 26.79
CA GLY A 460 0.24 28.43 27.65
C GLY A 460 1.58 27.78 27.31
N SER A 461 2.17 27.08 28.27
CA SER A 461 3.49 26.42 28.13
C SER A 461 3.45 25.05 27.43
N GLY A 462 2.33 24.70 26.79
CA GLY A 462 2.18 23.45 26.04
C GLY A 462 2.02 22.19 26.91
N CYS A 463 1.77 22.34 28.21
CA CYS A 463 1.73 21.21 29.15
C CYS A 463 0.36 20.55 29.28
N ALA A 464 -0.69 21.11 28.69
CA ALA A 464 -2.00 20.46 28.70
C ALA A 464 -2.04 19.35 27.64
N PRO A 465 -2.38 18.10 27.98
CA PRO A 465 -2.52 17.02 27.00
C PRO A 465 -3.49 17.39 25.88
N GLN A 466 -3.09 17.15 24.63
CA GLN A 466 -3.87 17.38 23.43
C GLN A 466 -3.59 16.28 22.41
N TYR A 467 -4.59 16.00 21.58
CA TYR A 467 -4.56 14.92 20.59
C TYR A 467 -5.01 15.43 19.22
N TYR A 468 -4.46 14.83 18.17
CA TYR A 468 -4.49 15.38 16.81
C TYR A 468 -5.08 14.39 15.80
N GLY A 469 -6.01 14.88 14.97
CA GLY A 469 -6.37 14.24 13.70
C GLY A 469 -5.22 14.38 12.71
N ILE A 470 -5.24 13.62 11.61
CA ILE A 470 -4.12 13.67 10.65
C ILE A 470 -3.99 15.03 9.97
N SER A 471 -5.10 15.67 9.61
CA SER A 471 -5.12 16.97 8.93
C SER A 471 -4.52 18.09 9.79
N ASP A 472 -4.62 17.98 11.12
CA ASP A 472 -4.04 18.95 12.05
C ASP A 472 -2.50 19.00 11.96
N VAL A 473 -1.86 17.85 11.68
CA VAL A 473 -0.40 17.68 11.82
C VAL A 473 0.29 17.23 10.53
N SER A 474 -0.44 16.86 9.48
CA SER A 474 0.14 16.36 8.21
C SER A 474 1.15 17.33 7.62
N ASN A 475 0.79 18.62 7.51
CA ASN A 475 1.69 19.66 6.99
C ASN A 475 2.83 20.01 7.96
N ILE A 476 2.73 19.66 9.25
CA ILE A 476 3.76 19.90 10.27
C ILE A 476 4.77 18.75 10.31
N VAL A 477 4.30 17.51 10.21
CA VAL A 477 5.14 16.32 10.35
C VAL A 477 5.72 15.91 8.99
N PHE A 478 4.89 15.86 7.95
CA PHE A 478 5.30 15.41 6.63
C PHE A 478 5.74 16.58 5.73
N GLY A 479 5.17 17.78 5.93
CA GLY A 479 5.48 18.99 5.17
C GLY A 479 6.68 19.80 5.69
N ASP A 480 7.48 19.23 6.60
CA ASP A 480 8.55 19.95 7.31
C ASP A 480 9.88 20.01 6.53
N GLY A 481 9.91 19.56 5.27
CA GLY A 481 11.14 19.33 4.50
C GLY A 481 11.96 20.58 4.16
N LEU A 482 11.39 21.77 4.38
CA LEU A 482 12.07 23.05 4.20
C LEU A 482 12.51 23.69 5.52
N SER A 483 11.95 23.27 6.67
CA SER A 483 12.21 23.85 7.99
C SER A 483 12.04 22.84 9.13
N PRO A 484 12.85 21.75 9.15
CA PRO A 484 12.63 20.48 9.87
C PRO A 484 12.70 20.51 11.42
N ASP A 485 12.10 21.53 12.05
CA ASP A 485 12.18 21.81 13.49
C ASP A 485 10.80 21.95 14.16
N GLN A 486 9.70 21.66 13.46
CA GLN A 486 8.35 21.94 13.96
C GLN A 486 7.77 20.85 14.88
N TRP A 487 8.43 19.69 14.94
CA TRP A 487 8.03 18.55 15.76
C TRP A 487 9.26 17.76 16.21
N GLY A 488 9.17 17.11 17.38
CA GLY A 488 10.22 16.22 17.89
C GLY A 488 9.79 14.76 17.89
N LEU A 489 8.59 14.48 18.40
CA LEU A 489 8.02 13.14 18.51
C LEU A 489 6.63 13.10 17.87
N TYR A 490 6.28 11.96 17.27
CA TYR A 490 4.97 11.75 16.65
C TYR A 490 4.52 10.30 16.78
N THR A 491 3.25 10.04 17.12
CA THR A 491 2.72 8.67 17.08
C THR A 491 2.27 8.33 15.66
N GLY A 492 3.17 7.72 14.90
CA GLY A 492 2.99 7.39 13.49
C GLY A 492 2.22 6.11 13.23
N GLY A 493 1.94 5.90 11.95
CA GLY A 493 1.45 4.64 11.41
C GLY A 493 1.55 4.65 9.89
N TYR A 494 1.89 3.51 9.31
CA TYR A 494 1.92 3.29 7.86
C TYR A 494 0.98 2.19 7.44
N SER A 495 0.72 2.17 6.14
CA SER A 495 0.25 0.99 5.42
C SER A 495 1.26 0.74 4.32
N LEU A 496 2.10 -0.27 4.54
CA LEU A 496 3.27 -0.55 3.71
C LEU A 496 2.90 -1.48 2.57
N THR A 497 3.82 -1.65 1.64
CA THR A 497 3.70 -2.61 0.55
C THR A 497 3.98 -4.03 1.08
N SER A 498 3.68 -5.04 0.26
CA SER A 498 3.94 -6.43 0.61
C SER A 498 5.42 -6.85 0.57
N THR A 499 6.31 -5.91 0.23
CA THR A 499 7.75 -6.09 0.09
C THR A 499 8.48 -5.12 1.03
N PRO A 500 9.68 -5.47 1.52
CA PRO A 500 10.38 -4.68 2.54
C PRO A 500 11.20 -3.49 2.01
N ASP A 501 11.02 -3.10 0.73
CA ASP A 501 11.72 -1.97 0.10
C ASP A 501 11.28 -0.61 0.65
N ASP A 502 10.20 -0.56 1.43
CA ASP A 502 9.82 0.61 2.21
C ASP A 502 10.93 1.06 3.18
N LEU A 503 11.77 0.15 3.68
CA LEU A 503 12.92 0.47 4.51
C LEU A 503 13.91 1.39 3.75
N TYR A 504 14.14 1.14 2.47
CA TYR A 504 14.91 2.06 1.63
C TYR A 504 14.13 3.36 1.40
N ALA A 505 12.86 3.26 0.97
CA ALA A 505 12.05 4.42 0.59
C ALA A 505 11.83 5.43 1.73
N THR A 506 11.71 4.97 2.97
CA THR A 506 11.28 5.80 4.11
C THR A 506 12.42 6.25 5.03
N PHE A 507 13.59 5.61 4.97
CA PHE A 507 14.72 5.91 5.88
C PHE A 507 16.04 6.23 5.18
N HIS A 508 16.19 5.98 3.88
CA HIS A 508 17.44 6.32 3.19
C HIS A 508 17.61 7.84 3.09
N SER A 509 18.82 8.34 3.36
CA SER A 509 19.14 9.77 3.47
C SER A 509 18.79 10.60 2.23
N GLN A 510 18.78 9.99 1.04
CA GLN A 510 18.45 10.73 -0.20
C GLN A 510 17.01 11.28 -0.22
N PHE A 511 16.13 10.71 0.60
CA PHE A 511 14.71 11.05 0.68
C PHE A 511 14.40 12.04 1.81
N SER A 512 15.43 12.63 2.44
CA SER A 512 15.33 13.55 3.59
C SER A 512 15.51 15.02 3.22
N SER A 513 15.04 15.43 2.03
CA SER A 513 15.34 16.76 1.48
C SER A 513 16.87 17.00 1.40
N ASN A 514 17.30 18.26 1.35
CA ASN A 514 18.71 18.64 1.38
C ASN A 514 19.37 18.51 2.77
N VAL A 515 18.61 18.14 3.81
CA VAL A 515 19.12 17.96 5.19
C VAL A 515 20.20 16.89 5.25
N CYS A 516 19.97 15.74 4.61
CA CYS A 516 20.97 14.68 4.47
C CYS A 516 21.61 14.67 3.06
N GLY A 517 21.65 15.81 2.34
CA GLY A 517 22.26 15.86 1.00
C GLY A 517 21.43 15.29 -0.16
N GLY A 518 20.13 15.02 0.06
CA GLY A 518 19.18 14.67 -0.99
C GLY A 518 18.69 15.87 -1.82
N MET A 519 17.72 15.63 -2.69
CA MET A 519 17.07 16.68 -3.49
C MET A 519 16.11 17.50 -2.60
N VAL A 520 16.02 18.82 -2.80
CA VAL A 520 15.13 19.67 -1.99
C VAL A 520 13.67 19.24 -2.18
N ALA A 521 13.01 18.86 -1.09
CA ALA A 521 11.60 18.43 -1.09
C ALA A 521 10.85 19.07 0.07
N GLY A 522 9.66 19.60 -0.19
CA GLY A 522 8.77 20.13 0.86
C GLY A 522 8.11 19.04 1.69
N PHE A 523 7.73 17.94 1.02
CA PHE A 523 7.24 16.72 1.65
C PHE A 523 8.23 15.56 1.41
N PRO A 524 9.32 15.46 2.17
CA PRO A 524 10.27 14.35 2.06
C PRO A 524 9.63 13.04 2.56
N ASN A 525 9.86 11.92 1.86
CA ASN A 525 9.36 10.63 2.33
C ASN A 525 10.07 10.19 3.63
N ASN A 526 11.36 10.49 3.77
CA ASN A 526 12.09 10.40 5.04
C ASN A 526 11.89 11.68 5.85
N TYR A 527 10.65 11.92 6.27
CA TYR A 527 10.30 13.07 7.11
C TYR A 527 10.87 13.00 8.53
N ARG A 528 11.44 11.87 8.95
CA ARG A 528 12.19 11.74 10.21
C ARG A 528 13.57 12.37 10.13
N PHE A 529 14.01 12.75 8.93
CA PHE A 529 15.34 13.26 8.64
C PHE A 529 16.43 12.32 9.19
N TYR A 530 16.21 11.01 9.09
CA TYR A 530 17.18 10.03 9.55
C TYR A 530 18.36 9.99 8.59
N CYS A 531 19.50 10.51 9.04
CA CYS A 531 20.73 10.58 8.26
C CYS A 531 21.78 9.61 8.86
N ASP A 532 21.76 8.33 8.48
CA ASP A 532 22.74 7.35 8.95
C ASP A 532 23.48 6.68 7.78
N PRO A 533 24.78 6.98 7.60
CA PRO A 533 25.54 6.41 6.50
C PRO A 533 25.62 4.89 6.50
N SER A 534 25.65 4.24 7.66
CA SER A 534 25.75 2.78 7.74
C SER A 534 24.47 2.10 7.28
N TYR A 535 23.34 2.65 7.68
CA TYR A 535 22.01 2.24 7.22
C TYR A 535 21.83 2.46 5.73
N ASP A 536 22.23 3.63 5.21
CA ASP A 536 22.12 3.95 3.79
C ASP A 536 22.87 2.93 2.92
N GLY A 537 24.09 2.56 3.33
CA GLY A 537 24.89 1.57 2.62
C GLY A 537 24.21 0.21 2.57
N ARG A 538 23.58 -0.21 3.68
CA ARG A 538 22.87 -1.50 3.75
C ARG A 538 21.55 -1.49 2.99
N SER A 539 20.73 -0.48 3.18
CA SER A 539 19.44 -0.36 2.50
C SER A 539 19.61 -0.18 0.98
N SER A 540 20.65 0.54 0.53
CA SER A 540 21.03 0.58 -0.89
C SER A 540 21.44 -0.81 -1.42
N ALA A 541 22.23 -1.56 -0.67
CA ALA A 541 22.59 -2.93 -1.06
C ALA A 541 21.36 -3.85 -1.16
N ALA A 542 20.37 -3.66 -0.28
CA ALA A 542 19.12 -4.41 -0.31
C ALA A 542 18.25 -4.02 -1.52
N GLU A 543 18.06 -2.73 -1.76
CA GLU A 543 17.32 -2.18 -2.91
C GLU A 543 17.89 -2.69 -4.23
N PHE A 544 19.22 -2.64 -4.40
CA PHE A 544 19.90 -3.00 -5.64
C PHE A 544 20.37 -4.46 -5.69
N SER A 545 19.67 -5.35 -5.00
CA SER A 545 19.96 -6.78 -5.02
C SER A 545 19.50 -7.44 -6.33
N GLY A 546 20.08 -8.58 -6.70
CA GLY A 546 19.64 -9.35 -7.88
C GLY A 546 18.43 -10.26 -7.63
N SER A 547 17.95 -10.36 -6.38
CA SER A 547 16.78 -11.19 -6.03
C SER A 547 16.11 -10.71 -4.75
N LEU A 548 14.81 -11.00 -4.60
CA LEU A 548 14.03 -10.66 -3.41
C LEU A 548 14.56 -11.37 -2.14
N ASN A 549 15.06 -12.60 -2.25
CA ASN A 549 15.62 -13.33 -1.10
C ASN A 549 16.87 -12.64 -0.55
N GLN A 550 17.77 -12.20 -1.43
CA GLN A 550 18.96 -11.45 -1.03
C GLN A 550 18.57 -10.09 -0.43
N ALA A 551 17.63 -9.39 -1.06
CA ALA A 551 17.09 -8.13 -0.55
C ALA A 551 16.52 -8.29 0.85
N THR A 552 15.73 -9.34 1.11
CA THR A 552 15.12 -9.62 2.42
C THR A 552 16.17 -9.83 3.52
N ASN A 553 17.27 -10.54 3.21
CA ASN A 553 18.37 -10.73 4.17
C ASN A 553 19.05 -9.39 4.51
N LEU A 554 19.33 -8.57 3.50
CA LEU A 554 19.98 -7.27 3.67
C LEU A 554 19.07 -6.24 4.37
N PHE A 555 17.77 -6.24 4.07
CA PHE A 555 16.77 -5.41 4.78
C PHE A 555 16.60 -5.83 6.23
N SER A 556 16.66 -7.14 6.52
CA SER A 556 16.65 -7.62 7.92
C SER A 556 17.86 -7.08 8.69
N ASP A 557 19.06 -7.07 8.08
CA ASP A 557 20.26 -6.46 8.68
C ASP A 557 20.15 -4.93 8.80
N ALA A 558 19.57 -4.24 7.80
CA ALA A 558 19.28 -2.81 7.90
C ALA A 558 18.36 -2.51 9.09
N GLY A 559 17.38 -3.37 9.34
CA GLY A 559 16.53 -3.34 10.53
C GLY A 559 17.33 -3.45 11.83
N LEU A 560 18.37 -4.28 11.90
CA LEU A 560 19.26 -4.34 13.07
C LEU A 560 20.09 -3.08 13.26
N ILE A 561 20.49 -2.39 12.18
CA ILE A 561 21.13 -1.08 12.28
C ILE A 561 20.14 -0.07 12.89
N MET A 562 18.91 -0.02 12.38
CA MET A 562 17.85 0.83 12.94
C MET A 562 17.54 0.51 14.40
N HIS A 563 17.51 -0.76 14.78
CA HIS A 563 17.33 -1.17 16.16
C HIS A 563 18.38 -0.54 17.08
N ARG A 564 19.65 -0.47 16.64
CA ARG A 564 20.74 0.11 17.44
C ARG A 564 20.73 1.64 17.48
N THR A 565 20.23 2.31 16.45
CA THR A 565 20.27 3.77 16.29
C THR A 565 18.94 4.48 16.59
N LEU A 566 17.84 3.73 16.57
CA LEU A 566 16.44 4.09 16.88
C LEU A 566 15.94 5.38 16.23
N PRO A 567 15.86 5.48 14.89
CA PRO A 567 15.15 6.60 14.24
C PRO A 567 13.63 6.56 14.49
N VAL A 568 13.14 5.38 14.87
CA VAL A 568 11.75 5.04 15.06
C VAL A 568 11.67 3.94 16.11
N ILE A 569 10.57 3.89 16.87
CA ILE A 569 10.30 2.81 17.83
C ILE A 569 9.03 2.10 17.37
N PRO A 570 9.16 0.96 16.65
CA PRO A 570 8.02 0.13 16.27
C PRO A 570 7.28 -0.35 17.53
N VAL A 571 5.95 -0.34 17.48
CA VAL A 571 5.12 -0.77 18.61
C VAL A 571 4.34 -2.02 18.27
N PHE A 572 3.49 -1.97 17.26
CA PHE A 572 2.59 -3.08 16.92
C PHE A 572 2.12 -3.06 15.47
N SER A 573 1.75 -4.25 14.99
CA SER A 573 1.01 -4.51 13.76
C SER A 573 -0.25 -5.29 14.13
N ARG A 574 -1.41 -4.92 13.60
CA ARG A 574 -2.71 -5.51 13.99
C ARG A 574 -3.03 -6.79 13.23
N TYR A 575 -3.92 -7.56 13.81
CA TYR A 575 -4.75 -8.49 13.06
C TYR A 575 -6.03 -7.75 12.66
N GLU A 576 -6.11 -7.36 11.38
CA GLU A 576 -7.20 -6.53 10.91
C GLU A 576 -8.42 -7.35 10.52
N GLN A 577 -9.59 -6.78 10.84
CA GLN A 577 -10.87 -7.19 10.29
C GLN A 577 -11.67 -5.95 9.90
N PHE A 578 -12.30 -5.99 8.74
CA PHE A 578 -13.06 -4.88 8.19
C PHE A 578 -14.53 -5.24 8.09
N VAL A 579 -15.40 -4.24 8.26
CA VAL A 579 -16.84 -4.44 8.25
C VAL A 579 -17.49 -3.73 7.06
N ALA A 580 -18.42 -4.40 6.41
CA ALA A 580 -19.25 -3.87 5.33
C ALA A 580 -20.67 -4.41 5.48
N LEU A 581 -21.64 -3.85 4.74
CA LEU A 581 -22.99 -4.39 4.73
C LEU A 581 -23.04 -5.69 3.93
N ASN A 582 -23.68 -6.71 4.49
CA ASN A 582 -23.82 -8.03 3.88
C ASN A 582 -24.63 -7.99 2.56
N ALA A 583 -25.40 -6.93 2.34
CA ALA A 583 -26.09 -6.66 1.07
C ALA A 583 -25.15 -6.52 -0.13
N TRP A 584 -23.85 -6.29 0.09
CA TRP A 584 -22.82 -6.26 -0.95
C TRP A 584 -22.03 -7.57 -1.03
N SER A 585 -22.20 -8.51 -0.09
CA SER A 585 -21.44 -9.77 -0.08
C SER A 585 -22.10 -10.84 -0.93
N PHE A 586 -21.32 -11.51 -1.76
CA PHE A 586 -21.71 -12.69 -2.53
C PHE A 586 -21.11 -13.99 -1.98
N GLN A 587 -20.44 -13.92 -0.83
CA GLN A 587 -19.86 -15.12 -0.19
C GLN A 587 -20.95 -16.13 0.18
N GLY A 588 -20.68 -17.42 -0.05
CA GLY A 588 -21.60 -18.51 0.28
C GLY A 588 -22.83 -18.64 -0.62
N VAL A 589 -22.96 -17.81 -1.67
CA VAL A 589 -24.00 -17.96 -2.69
C VAL A 589 -23.50 -18.93 -3.76
N ALA A 590 -24.27 -19.97 -4.09
CA ALA A 590 -24.01 -20.78 -5.28
C ALA A 590 -24.10 -19.89 -6.53
N THR A 591 -22.95 -19.69 -7.17
CA THR A 591 -22.60 -19.23 -8.55
C THR A 591 -23.73 -18.66 -9.45
N PRO A 592 -23.46 -17.61 -10.26
CA PRO A 592 -22.27 -17.54 -11.13
C PRO A 592 -21.26 -16.40 -10.92
N GLN A 593 -21.45 -15.44 -10.00
CA GLN A 593 -20.52 -14.30 -9.87
C GLN A 593 -20.12 -13.96 -8.41
N PRO A 594 -19.00 -14.50 -7.90
CA PRO A 594 -18.57 -14.33 -6.50
C PRO A 594 -17.94 -12.97 -6.14
N SER A 595 -17.41 -12.18 -7.09
CA SER A 595 -16.76 -10.89 -6.77
C SER A 595 -17.75 -9.80 -6.30
N SER A 596 -17.38 -9.00 -5.30
CA SER A 596 -18.06 -7.73 -4.97
C SER A 596 -17.27 -6.98 -3.91
N LEU A 597 -17.26 -7.50 -2.69
CA LEU A 597 -16.34 -7.08 -1.64
C LEU A 597 -15.04 -7.87 -1.82
N VAL A 598 -13.93 -7.16 -2.05
CA VAL A 598 -12.61 -7.75 -2.33
C VAL A 598 -11.68 -7.41 -1.17
N ALA A 599 -11.48 -8.36 -0.25
CA ALA A 599 -10.60 -8.15 0.89
C ALA A 599 -9.15 -8.34 0.43
N GLY A 600 -8.40 -7.25 0.38
CA GLY A 600 -6.98 -7.27 0.04
C GLY A 600 -6.15 -7.99 1.10
N LEU A 601 -5.10 -8.68 0.66
CA LEU A 601 -4.09 -9.28 1.53
C LEU A 601 -3.55 -8.20 2.47
N GLY A 602 -3.63 -8.45 3.77
CA GLY A 602 -3.12 -7.59 4.83
C GLY A 602 -3.67 -6.16 4.88
N THR A 603 -4.72 -5.83 4.13
CA THR A 603 -5.29 -4.48 4.09
C THR A 603 -6.82 -4.47 3.97
N GLY A 604 -7.46 -5.62 3.73
CA GLY A 604 -8.91 -5.75 3.66
C GLY A 604 -9.58 -4.70 2.76
N PHE A 605 -10.33 -3.77 3.35
CA PHE A 605 -11.02 -2.68 2.63
C PHE A 605 -10.47 -1.29 2.93
N GLN A 606 -9.30 -1.22 3.56
CA GLN A 606 -8.71 0.02 4.03
C GLN A 606 -8.65 1.08 2.92
N ALA A 607 -8.86 2.34 3.29
CA ALA A 607 -8.57 3.49 2.43
C ALA A 607 -7.19 3.37 1.79
N GLY A 608 -7.06 3.75 0.52
CA GLY A 608 -5.78 3.83 -0.21
C GLY A 608 -5.02 2.51 -0.28
N SER A 609 -5.73 1.39 -0.15
CA SER A 609 -5.15 0.05 -0.26
C SER A 609 -5.65 -0.64 -1.52
N VAL A 610 -4.89 -1.64 -1.96
CA VAL A 610 -5.25 -2.50 -3.09
C VAL A 610 -6.67 -3.06 -2.91
N GLY A 611 -7.00 -3.60 -1.73
CA GLY A 611 -8.34 -4.15 -1.46
C GLY A 611 -9.46 -3.10 -1.43
N GLY A 612 -9.17 -1.88 -0.97
CA GLY A 612 -10.07 -0.72 -1.08
C GLY A 612 -10.43 -0.41 -2.53
N LEU A 613 -9.41 -0.23 -3.39
CA LEU A 613 -9.59 0.04 -4.82
C LEU A 613 -10.39 -1.08 -5.53
N TRP A 614 -10.00 -2.34 -5.32
CA TRP A 614 -10.69 -3.47 -5.95
C TRP A 614 -12.15 -3.58 -5.50
N SER A 615 -12.43 -3.37 -4.20
CA SER A 615 -13.80 -3.36 -3.69
C SER A 615 -14.62 -2.25 -4.34
N LEU A 616 -14.08 -1.04 -4.45
CA LEU A 616 -14.79 0.08 -5.08
C LEU A 616 -15.15 -0.20 -6.55
N MET A 617 -14.28 -0.88 -7.31
CA MET A 617 -14.60 -1.31 -8.67
C MET A 617 -15.63 -2.47 -8.73
N ASN A 618 -15.51 -3.43 -7.82
CA ASN A 618 -16.25 -4.70 -7.90
C ASN A 618 -17.63 -4.65 -7.24
N MET A 619 -17.83 -3.73 -6.29
CA MET A 619 -19.02 -3.65 -5.44
C MET A 619 -20.31 -3.56 -6.27
N ARG A 620 -21.14 -4.59 -6.06
CA ARG A 620 -22.48 -4.71 -6.65
C ARG A 620 -23.44 -5.31 -5.62
N CYS A 621 -24.72 -5.01 -5.78
CA CYS A 621 -25.72 -5.49 -4.84
C CYS A 621 -26.02 -6.96 -4.99
N ASN A 622 -26.00 -7.70 -3.89
CA ASN A 622 -26.47 -9.06 -3.84
C ASN A 622 -28.00 -9.09 -3.90
N THR A 623 -28.52 -9.37 -5.09
CA THR A 623 -29.96 -9.48 -5.36
C THR A 623 -30.65 -10.64 -4.64
N ASN A 624 -29.89 -11.61 -4.12
CA ASN A 624 -30.42 -12.74 -3.34
C ASN A 624 -30.44 -12.47 -1.83
N TYR A 625 -29.97 -11.31 -1.39
CA TYR A 625 -29.93 -10.93 0.00
C TYR A 625 -30.98 -9.86 0.32
N THR A 626 -31.66 -10.01 1.46
CA THR A 626 -32.58 -8.99 1.97
C THR A 626 -32.21 -8.73 3.43
N PRO A 627 -31.80 -7.50 3.78
CA PRO A 627 -31.37 -7.18 5.14
C PRO A 627 -32.54 -7.22 6.13
N VAL A 628 -32.24 -7.57 7.38
CA VAL A 628 -33.18 -7.54 8.51
C VAL A 628 -33.55 -6.09 8.81
N ASN A 629 -32.56 -5.19 8.88
CA ASN A 629 -32.80 -3.75 8.96
C ASN A 629 -32.74 -3.10 7.57
N LEU A 630 -33.84 -2.46 7.19
CA LEU A 630 -34.02 -1.84 5.87
C LEU A 630 -33.04 -0.68 5.59
N ALA A 631 -32.43 -0.08 6.61
CA ALA A 631 -31.36 0.90 6.47
C ALA A 631 -30.06 0.29 5.90
N PHE A 632 -29.88 -1.04 6.02
CA PHE A 632 -28.71 -1.76 5.53
C PHE A 632 -28.89 -2.30 4.10
N ARG A 633 -29.88 -1.81 3.36
CA ARG A 633 -29.91 -2.01 1.91
C ARG A 633 -28.72 -1.29 1.28
N CYS A 634 -28.21 -1.84 0.18
CA CYS A 634 -27.23 -1.14 -0.66
C CYS A 634 -27.60 0.33 -0.88
N GLY A 635 -26.64 1.24 -0.74
CA GLY A 635 -26.85 2.66 -1.01
C GLY A 635 -27.94 3.28 -0.12
N GLY A 636 -28.26 2.65 1.02
CA GLY A 636 -29.36 3.06 1.90
C GLY A 636 -30.74 2.86 1.27
N GLY A 637 -30.84 2.01 0.25
CA GLY A 637 -32.02 1.85 -0.58
C GLY A 637 -32.01 2.69 -1.87
N THR A 638 -30.98 3.51 -2.09
CA THR A 638 -30.79 4.24 -3.35
C THR A 638 -29.98 3.40 -4.33
N SER A 639 -30.57 3.08 -5.48
CA SER A 639 -29.91 2.28 -6.52
C SER A 639 -28.70 3.00 -7.11
N GLY A 640 -27.63 2.26 -7.41
CA GLY A 640 -26.49 2.77 -8.17
C GLY A 640 -25.51 3.65 -7.37
N ILE A 641 -25.51 3.55 -6.04
CA ILE A 641 -24.62 4.32 -5.15
C ILE A 641 -23.86 3.39 -4.19
N ILE A 642 -22.55 3.61 -4.06
CA ILE A 642 -21.71 3.12 -2.97
C ILE A 642 -21.49 4.28 -1.99
N ARG A 643 -21.73 4.04 -0.68
CA ARG A 643 -21.42 4.98 0.40
C ARG A 643 -20.20 4.48 1.18
N ARG A 644 -19.02 5.00 0.82
CA ARG A 644 -17.75 4.72 1.49
C ARG A 644 -17.50 5.73 2.58
N SER A 645 -17.10 5.27 3.77
CA SER A 645 -16.69 6.20 4.82
C SER A 645 -15.30 6.77 4.55
N VAL A 646 -15.02 7.93 5.14
CA VAL A 646 -13.68 8.47 5.31
C VAL A 646 -13.58 8.93 6.77
N SER A 647 -12.74 8.27 7.53
CA SER A 647 -12.62 8.45 8.98
C SER A 647 -11.70 9.59 9.38
N GLN A 648 -11.02 10.22 8.42
CA GLN A 648 -10.15 11.39 8.61
C GLN A 648 -10.31 12.39 7.46
N ASP A 649 -10.00 13.66 7.73
CA ASP A 649 -9.99 14.73 6.73
C ASP A 649 -8.85 14.58 5.72
N THR A 650 -8.98 15.25 4.56
CA THR A 650 -7.93 15.38 3.55
C THR A 650 -7.32 16.77 3.59
N SER A 651 -6.05 16.89 3.19
CA SER A 651 -5.37 18.19 3.01
C SER A 651 -4.80 18.36 1.61
N ASN A 652 -4.35 17.28 0.99
CA ASN A 652 -3.66 17.26 -0.29
C ASN A 652 -4.27 16.16 -1.18
N LEU A 653 -4.67 16.50 -2.42
CA LEU A 653 -5.11 15.54 -3.43
C LEU A 653 -4.26 15.63 -4.72
N SER A 654 -3.06 16.17 -4.59
CA SER A 654 -2.04 16.18 -5.65
C SER A 654 -1.17 14.93 -5.55
N PRO A 655 -0.86 14.22 -6.65
CA PRO A 655 0.13 13.14 -6.67
C PRO A 655 1.52 13.54 -6.15
N PHE A 656 1.83 14.83 -6.07
CA PHE A 656 3.10 15.33 -5.55
C PHE A 656 3.13 15.52 -4.03
N THR A 657 2.00 15.81 -3.38
CA THR A 657 1.96 16.24 -1.97
C THR A 657 1.07 15.37 -1.07
N SER A 658 0.33 14.42 -1.65
CA SER A 658 -0.52 13.51 -0.87
C SER A 658 0.32 12.51 -0.09
N THR A 659 -0.06 12.26 1.16
CA THR A 659 0.74 11.46 2.12
C THR A 659 -0.08 10.45 2.90
N THR A 660 -1.41 10.56 2.86
CA THR A 660 -2.28 9.74 3.70
C THR A 660 -3.10 8.76 2.88
N VAL A 661 -3.38 7.59 3.47
CA VAL A 661 -4.19 6.55 2.81
C VAL A 661 -5.59 7.02 2.42
N TRP A 662 -6.17 7.99 3.13
CA TRP A 662 -7.48 8.59 2.79
C TRP A 662 -7.41 9.48 1.55
N GLU A 663 -6.29 10.18 1.34
CA GLU A 663 -6.04 10.93 0.11
C GLU A 663 -5.82 9.97 -1.07
N PHE A 664 -5.05 8.88 -0.85
CA PHE A 664 -4.83 7.85 -1.87
C PHE A 664 -6.09 7.09 -2.27
N ASP A 665 -7.04 6.88 -1.35
CA ASP A 665 -8.34 6.29 -1.66
C ASP A 665 -9.09 7.03 -2.78
N ILE A 666 -8.89 8.35 -2.84
CA ILE A 666 -9.46 9.24 -3.86
C ILE A 666 -8.55 9.32 -5.08
N ILE A 667 -7.23 9.45 -4.90
CA ILE A 667 -6.25 9.52 -6.00
C ILE A 667 -6.28 8.24 -6.85
N ASP A 668 -6.24 7.07 -6.22
CA ASP A 668 -6.25 5.76 -6.88
C ASP A 668 -7.59 5.49 -7.60
N SER A 669 -8.65 6.19 -7.21
CA SER A 669 -9.93 6.15 -7.92
C SER A 669 -9.92 6.98 -9.22
N ILE A 670 -9.07 8.01 -9.29
CA ILE A 670 -9.04 9.02 -10.36
C ILE A 670 -7.92 8.75 -11.37
N TYR A 671 -6.74 8.34 -10.95
CA TYR A 671 -5.59 8.04 -11.81
C TYR A 671 -5.40 6.52 -11.91
N ASP A 672 -4.96 6.03 -13.08
CA ASP A 672 -4.47 4.65 -13.21
C ASP A 672 -2.94 4.59 -13.22
N THR A 673 -2.47 3.36 -13.11
CA THR A 673 -1.08 2.93 -13.17
C THR A 673 -0.87 1.98 -14.35
N MET A 674 0.39 1.74 -14.73
CA MET A 674 0.69 0.77 -15.80
C MET A 674 0.38 -0.67 -15.39
N LEU A 675 0.65 -1.01 -14.13
CA LEU A 675 0.41 -2.32 -13.53
C LEU A 675 -0.53 -2.22 -12.33
N GLN A 676 -1.36 -3.24 -12.15
CA GLN A 676 -2.25 -3.37 -10.99
C GLN A 676 -1.92 -4.64 -10.19
N PRO A 677 -1.62 -4.54 -8.88
CA PRO A 677 -1.40 -5.72 -8.04
C PRO A 677 -2.67 -6.57 -7.88
N ASN A 678 -2.52 -7.89 -7.95
CA ASN A 678 -3.55 -8.83 -7.51
C ASN A 678 -3.84 -8.62 -6.01
N PRO A 679 -5.10 -8.44 -5.59
CA PRO A 679 -5.44 -8.18 -4.20
C PRO A 679 -5.14 -9.35 -3.26
N SER A 680 -4.94 -10.56 -3.76
CA SER A 680 -4.75 -11.77 -2.96
C SER A 680 -3.30 -12.23 -2.84
N THR A 681 -2.34 -11.53 -3.44
CA THR A 681 -0.93 -11.94 -3.45
C THR A 681 0.03 -10.82 -3.03
N GLY A 682 1.25 -11.19 -2.66
CA GLY A 682 2.28 -10.27 -2.16
C GLY A 682 3.63 -10.96 -1.98
N GLY A 683 4.65 -10.20 -1.60
CA GLY A 683 6.01 -10.69 -1.40
C GLY A 683 6.55 -11.43 -2.63
N SER A 684 7.16 -12.60 -2.45
CA SER A 684 7.68 -13.41 -3.56
C SER A 684 6.61 -14.01 -4.49
N GLY A 685 5.34 -13.99 -4.07
CA GLY A 685 4.20 -14.46 -4.86
C GLY A 685 3.39 -13.33 -5.50
N LEU A 686 3.87 -12.08 -5.43
CA LEU A 686 3.20 -10.91 -5.99
C LEU A 686 2.87 -11.14 -7.47
N GLN A 687 1.61 -10.89 -7.84
CA GLN A 687 1.12 -10.98 -9.22
C GLN A 687 0.78 -9.56 -9.68
N LEU A 688 1.53 -9.04 -10.65
CA LEU A 688 1.32 -7.72 -11.24
C LEU A 688 0.63 -7.88 -12.60
N ILE A 689 -0.60 -7.40 -12.70
CA ILE A 689 -1.41 -7.49 -13.93
C ILE A 689 -1.07 -6.29 -14.81
N ASP A 690 -0.79 -6.52 -16.09
CA ASP A 690 -0.67 -5.47 -17.11
C ASP A 690 -2.02 -4.72 -17.20
N TRP A 691 -2.05 -3.48 -16.72
CA TRP A 691 -3.27 -2.72 -16.53
C TRP A 691 -3.54 -1.77 -17.69
N MET A 692 -2.67 -0.76 -17.84
CA MET A 692 -2.64 0.14 -19.01
C MET A 692 -1.71 -0.38 -20.12
N THR A 693 -0.98 -1.46 -19.87
CA THR A 693 -0.04 -2.08 -20.80
C THR A 693 -0.64 -3.33 -21.44
N THR A 694 -0.09 -3.71 -22.60
CA THR A 694 -0.30 -5.02 -23.22
C THR A 694 0.81 -5.99 -22.87
N SER A 695 2.01 -5.46 -22.58
CA SER A 695 3.18 -6.22 -22.13
C SER A 695 4.27 -5.26 -21.64
N HIS A 696 5.23 -5.82 -20.92
CA HIS A 696 6.46 -5.13 -20.56
C HIS A 696 7.63 -6.12 -20.44
N THR A 697 8.86 -5.60 -20.48
CA THR A 697 10.09 -6.40 -20.30
C THR A 697 11.10 -5.62 -19.48
N ALA A 698 11.99 -6.34 -18.78
CA ALA A 698 13.14 -5.78 -18.07
C ALA A 698 14.39 -6.60 -18.38
N SER A 699 15.52 -5.92 -18.57
CA SER A 699 16.82 -6.57 -18.77
C SER A 699 17.94 -5.77 -18.13
N PHE A 700 18.82 -6.43 -17.39
CA PHE A 700 19.97 -5.82 -16.75
C PHE A 700 21.24 -6.01 -17.59
N ASN A 701 21.99 -4.93 -17.79
CA ASN A 701 23.31 -4.94 -18.41
C ASN A 701 24.37 -4.40 -17.43
N PRO A 702 25.24 -5.27 -16.85
CA PRO A 702 26.23 -4.86 -15.86
C PRO A 702 27.35 -3.95 -16.42
N ASN A 703 27.52 -3.88 -17.75
CA ASN A 703 28.59 -3.12 -18.39
C ASN A 703 28.12 -1.76 -18.91
N GLU A 704 26.82 -1.51 -18.95
CA GLU A 704 26.28 -0.22 -19.39
C GLU A 704 26.44 0.81 -18.26
N VAL A 705 27.03 1.96 -18.60
CA VAL A 705 27.22 3.08 -17.67
C VAL A 705 25.99 3.97 -17.73
N SER A 706 25.42 4.26 -16.57
CA SER A 706 24.27 5.13 -16.40
C SER A 706 24.58 6.26 -15.42
N CYS A 707 24.06 7.46 -15.68
CA CYS A 707 24.37 8.65 -14.87
C CYS A 707 23.10 9.40 -14.45
N ILE A 708 22.97 9.69 -13.16
CA ILE A 708 21.97 10.61 -12.61
C ILE A 708 22.71 11.88 -12.18
N GLY A 709 22.50 12.97 -12.92
CA GLY A 709 23.32 14.18 -12.77
C GLY A 709 24.80 13.88 -13.03
N ALA A 710 25.66 14.19 -12.06
CA ALA A 710 27.10 13.91 -12.12
C ALA A 710 27.49 12.51 -11.61
N ASN A 711 26.54 11.75 -11.03
CA ASN A 711 26.80 10.46 -10.42
C ASN A 711 26.59 9.34 -11.45
N CYS A 712 27.68 8.72 -11.88
CA CYS A 712 27.65 7.62 -12.84
C CYS A 712 27.99 6.29 -12.17
N VAL A 713 27.29 5.23 -12.54
CA VAL A 713 27.51 3.86 -12.06
C VAL A 713 27.54 2.87 -13.21
N ASN A 714 28.21 1.74 -12.99
CA ASN A 714 28.13 0.58 -13.89
C ASN A 714 26.90 -0.27 -13.54
N GLY A 715 26.22 -0.76 -14.56
CA GLY A 715 25.00 -1.53 -14.42
C GLY A 715 23.78 -0.68 -14.72
N THR A 716 23.02 -1.08 -15.73
CA THR A 716 21.77 -0.42 -16.13
C THR A 716 20.68 -1.46 -16.33
N THR A 717 19.53 -1.25 -15.70
CA THR A 717 18.30 -1.98 -16.03
C THR A 717 17.53 -1.19 -17.08
N THR A 718 17.24 -1.82 -18.21
CA THR A 718 16.38 -1.27 -19.26
C THR A 718 15.03 -1.97 -19.21
N GLN A 719 13.97 -1.18 -18.99
CA GLN A 719 12.59 -1.61 -19.13
C GLN A 719 11.97 -1.08 -20.41
N VAL A 720 11.14 -1.89 -21.07
CA VAL A 720 10.34 -1.49 -22.23
C VAL A 720 8.88 -1.82 -21.95
N TRP A 721 8.02 -0.81 -22.06
CA TRP A 721 6.59 -0.89 -21.75
C TRP A 721 5.78 -0.63 -23.02
N HIS A 722 4.80 -1.48 -23.30
CA HIS A 722 3.88 -1.33 -24.43
C HIS A 722 2.48 -1.00 -23.91
N LEU A 723 2.02 0.22 -24.18
CA LEU A 723 0.70 0.71 -23.77
C LEU A 723 -0.39 0.14 -24.66
N ARG A 724 -1.57 -0.02 -24.06
CA ARG A 724 -2.81 -0.26 -24.78
C ARG A 724 -3.19 0.93 -25.66
N SER A 725 -3.88 0.66 -26.75
CA SER A 725 -4.31 1.66 -27.73
C SER A 725 -5.65 2.35 -27.40
N ASP A 726 -6.39 1.86 -26.40
CA ASP A 726 -7.76 2.27 -26.06
C ASP A 726 -7.86 3.20 -24.82
N LEU A 727 -6.72 3.72 -24.35
CA LEU A 727 -6.63 4.51 -23.13
C LEU A 727 -7.10 5.95 -23.34
N LYS A 728 -7.86 6.46 -22.36
CA LYS A 728 -8.42 7.82 -22.37
C LYS A 728 -8.35 8.45 -20.98
N PHE A 729 -7.95 9.71 -20.92
CA PHE A 729 -8.18 10.56 -19.76
C PHE A 729 -9.66 10.95 -19.66
N HIS A 730 -10.08 11.45 -18.49
CA HIS A 730 -11.47 11.84 -18.22
C HIS A 730 -11.97 13.00 -19.09
N ASP A 731 -11.06 13.76 -19.71
CA ASP A 731 -11.37 14.82 -20.68
C ASP A 731 -11.47 14.31 -22.13
N GLY A 732 -11.28 13.00 -22.35
CA GLY A 732 -11.37 12.34 -23.65
C GLY A 732 -10.07 12.33 -24.47
N VAL A 733 -9.00 12.98 -23.98
CA VAL A 733 -7.67 12.93 -24.61
C VAL A 733 -7.09 11.52 -24.47
N SER A 734 -6.47 11.00 -25.52
CA SER A 734 -5.81 9.68 -25.44
C SER A 734 -4.61 9.72 -24.50
N VAL A 735 -4.43 8.67 -23.71
CA VAL A 735 -3.17 8.47 -22.97
C VAL A 735 -2.11 7.96 -23.93
N THR A 736 -0.90 8.49 -23.82
CA THR A 736 0.24 8.16 -24.70
C THR A 736 1.51 7.87 -23.91
N ALA A 737 2.53 7.34 -24.60
CA ALA A 737 3.88 7.16 -24.04
C ALA A 737 4.48 8.47 -23.52
N ASP A 738 4.11 9.62 -24.09
CA ASP A 738 4.54 10.94 -23.63
C ASP A 738 4.02 11.27 -22.21
N ASP A 739 2.81 10.82 -21.86
CA ASP A 739 2.22 11.02 -20.54
C ASP A 739 2.93 10.19 -19.47
N VAL A 740 3.29 8.95 -19.82
CA VAL A 740 4.08 8.07 -18.93
C VAL A 740 5.47 8.65 -18.71
N VAL A 741 6.18 9.05 -19.78
CA VAL A 741 7.49 9.68 -19.68
C VAL A 741 7.42 10.95 -18.84
N PHE A 742 6.42 11.80 -19.09
CA PHE A 742 6.21 12.99 -18.29
C PHE A 742 6.01 12.66 -16.81
N SER A 743 5.15 11.69 -16.49
CA SER A 743 4.84 11.32 -15.10
C SER A 743 6.08 10.81 -14.36
N ILE A 744 6.87 9.93 -14.99
CA ILE A 744 8.13 9.42 -14.41
C ILE A 744 9.09 10.56 -14.10
N ILE A 745 9.35 11.44 -15.09
CA ILE A 745 10.33 12.52 -14.93
C ILE A 745 9.81 13.59 -13.97
N ALA A 746 8.51 13.90 -13.99
CA ALA A 746 7.93 14.89 -13.10
C ALA A 746 7.99 14.48 -11.63
N LEU A 747 7.63 13.24 -11.30
CA LEU A 747 7.68 12.73 -9.92
C LEU A 747 9.14 12.62 -9.40
N ARG A 748 10.11 12.48 -10.31
CA ARG A 748 11.55 12.43 -9.98
C ARG A 748 12.13 13.82 -9.73
N ASP A 749 11.88 14.76 -10.64
CA ASP A 749 12.52 16.08 -10.67
C ASP A 749 11.74 17.14 -9.86
N VAL A 750 10.45 16.88 -9.58
CA VAL A 750 9.66 17.55 -8.54
C VAL A 750 9.33 16.47 -7.51
N PRO A 751 10.19 16.29 -6.48
CA PRO A 751 10.08 15.16 -5.56
C PRO A 751 8.68 15.02 -4.96
N SER A 752 7.96 13.97 -5.40
CA SER A 752 6.67 13.58 -4.83
C SER A 752 6.85 12.99 -3.43
N ALA A 753 5.92 13.30 -2.53
CA ALA A 753 5.97 12.85 -1.15
C ALA A 753 6.10 11.32 -1.00
N ILE A 754 5.33 10.56 -1.77
CA ILE A 754 5.29 9.10 -1.69
C ILE A 754 5.87 8.42 -2.94
N PHE A 755 5.75 9.03 -4.12
CA PHE A 755 6.17 8.38 -5.37
C PHE A 755 7.62 8.66 -5.78
N GLN A 756 8.32 9.62 -5.15
CA GLN A 756 9.70 9.91 -5.51
C GLN A 756 10.61 8.66 -5.41
N PRO A 757 10.57 7.82 -4.35
CA PRO A 757 11.40 6.62 -4.27
C PRO A 757 11.26 5.68 -5.47
N ASN A 758 10.06 5.58 -6.04
CA ASN A 758 9.78 4.70 -7.18
C ASN A 758 10.50 5.13 -8.47
N VAL A 759 10.85 6.41 -8.59
CA VAL A 759 11.44 7.01 -9.80
C VAL A 759 12.81 7.64 -9.58
N ALA A 760 13.29 7.71 -8.34
CA ALA A 760 14.57 8.33 -7.97
C ALA A 760 15.77 7.70 -8.69
N ASN A 761 15.68 6.40 -8.98
CA ASN A 761 16.73 5.63 -9.64
C ASN A 761 16.65 5.69 -11.18
N VAL A 762 15.69 6.43 -11.75
CA VAL A 762 15.52 6.57 -13.21
C VAL A 762 16.56 7.53 -13.78
N VAL A 763 17.35 7.01 -14.71
CA VAL A 763 18.35 7.73 -15.50
C VAL A 763 17.66 8.50 -16.62
N SER A 764 16.79 7.81 -17.37
CA SER A 764 16.04 8.40 -18.48
C SER A 764 14.75 7.63 -18.73
N ALA A 765 13.73 8.34 -19.20
CA ALA A 765 12.52 7.76 -19.77
C ALA A 765 12.30 8.39 -21.16
N THR A 766 12.04 7.56 -22.17
CA THR A 766 11.91 8.00 -23.57
C THR A 766 10.73 7.32 -24.24
N ALA A 767 9.91 8.09 -24.95
CA ALA A 767 8.88 7.54 -25.83
C ALA A 767 9.56 7.09 -27.13
N LEU A 768 9.60 5.78 -27.37
CA LEU A 768 10.10 5.20 -28.63
C LEU A 768 9.07 5.27 -29.76
N GLY A 769 7.82 5.55 -29.39
CA GLY A 769 6.67 5.77 -30.27
C GLY A 769 5.44 6.16 -29.43
N PRO A 770 4.25 6.29 -30.04
CA PRO A 770 3.04 6.75 -29.34
C PRO A 770 2.60 5.88 -28.15
N SER A 771 2.93 4.59 -28.18
CA SER A 771 2.53 3.59 -27.18
C SER A 771 3.70 2.76 -26.64
N THR A 772 4.95 3.17 -26.85
CA THR A 772 6.12 2.42 -26.35
C THR A 772 7.03 3.33 -25.55
N VAL A 773 7.29 2.96 -24.30
CA VAL A 773 8.17 3.68 -23.37
C VAL A 773 9.41 2.84 -23.10
N GLN A 774 10.58 3.45 -23.13
CA GLN A 774 11.81 2.89 -22.59
C GLN A 774 12.21 3.64 -21.33
N VAL A 775 12.45 2.91 -20.25
CA VAL A 775 12.97 3.44 -18.99
C VAL A 775 14.33 2.80 -18.72
N LYS A 776 15.32 3.63 -18.38
CA LYS A 776 16.64 3.17 -17.92
C LYS A 776 16.82 3.53 -16.45
N LEU A 777 17.18 2.56 -15.63
CA LEU A 777 17.46 2.71 -14.21
C LEU A 777 18.89 2.27 -13.90
N ILE A 778 19.49 2.87 -12.86
CA ILE A 778 20.79 2.42 -12.34
C ILE A 778 20.67 1.02 -11.71
N HIS A 779 21.72 0.21 -11.78
CA HIS A 779 21.80 -1.10 -11.12
C HIS A 779 20.67 -2.08 -11.49
N GLU A 780 20.64 -3.24 -10.83
CA GLU A 780 19.57 -4.24 -10.88
C GLU A 780 18.75 -4.12 -9.58
N SER A 781 17.45 -4.36 -9.63
CA SER A 781 16.58 -4.40 -8.44
C SER A 781 15.36 -5.29 -8.72
N PRO A 782 14.92 -6.13 -7.76
CA PRO A 782 13.71 -6.94 -7.93
C PRO A 782 12.43 -6.09 -7.81
N PHE A 783 12.54 -4.82 -7.40
CA PHE A 783 11.40 -3.93 -7.11
C PHE A 783 11.04 -3.04 -8.29
N TYR A 784 11.93 -2.86 -9.28
CA TYR A 784 11.76 -1.90 -10.37
C TYR A 784 10.51 -2.07 -11.22
N GLU A 785 10.03 -3.31 -11.39
CA GLU A 785 8.77 -3.54 -12.12
C GLU A 785 7.58 -2.94 -11.37
N ALA A 786 7.47 -3.24 -10.06
CA ALA A 786 6.42 -2.68 -9.21
C ALA A 786 6.58 -1.15 -9.07
N ASN A 787 7.80 -0.66 -8.85
CA ASN A 787 8.08 0.76 -8.63
C ASN A 787 7.64 1.60 -9.83
N ILE A 788 8.09 1.24 -11.04
CA ILE A 788 7.73 1.98 -12.26
C ILE A 788 6.30 1.68 -12.70
N GLY A 789 5.82 0.46 -12.51
CA GLY A 789 4.47 0.05 -12.90
C GLY A 789 3.34 0.68 -12.08
N SER A 790 3.61 1.09 -10.83
CA SER A 790 2.59 1.53 -9.85
C SER A 790 2.46 3.05 -9.67
N ILE A 791 3.21 3.87 -10.42
CA ILE A 791 3.04 5.33 -10.34
C ILE A 791 1.77 5.79 -11.06
N PRO A 792 1.12 6.88 -10.62
CA PRO A 792 -0.02 7.45 -11.31
C PRO A 792 0.39 8.07 -12.65
N ILE A 793 -0.36 7.77 -13.71
CA ILE A 793 -0.15 8.36 -15.03
C ILE A 793 -0.93 9.67 -15.13
N MET A 794 -0.19 10.78 -15.14
CA MET A 794 -0.72 12.14 -15.17
C MET A 794 -0.81 12.67 -16.61
N PRO A 795 -1.88 13.41 -16.96
CA PRO A 795 -2.02 14.03 -18.28
C PRO A 795 -0.97 15.14 -18.49
N LYS A 796 -0.01 14.90 -19.37
CA LYS A 796 1.08 15.83 -19.69
C LYS A 796 0.55 17.19 -20.15
N HIS A 797 -0.52 17.20 -20.95
CA HIS A 797 -1.11 18.43 -21.48
C HIS A 797 -1.72 19.34 -20.40
N ILE A 798 -2.01 18.80 -19.21
CA ILE A 798 -2.58 19.54 -18.07
C ILE A 798 -1.47 19.90 -17.07
N TRP A 799 -0.63 18.94 -16.70
CA TRP A 799 0.33 19.10 -15.61
C TRP A 799 1.66 19.74 -16.04
N ALA A 800 2.14 19.49 -17.27
CA ALA A 800 3.43 20.02 -17.71
C ALA A 800 3.52 21.56 -17.66
N PRO A 801 2.47 22.35 -18.01
CA PRO A 801 2.48 23.79 -17.83
C PRO A 801 2.70 24.26 -16.39
N LEU A 802 2.29 23.45 -15.40
CA LEU A 802 2.44 23.77 -13.97
C LEU A 802 3.82 23.38 -13.44
N CYS A 803 4.44 22.33 -13.99
CA CYS A 803 5.72 21.82 -13.50
C CYS A 803 6.93 22.62 -13.99
N GLY A 804 6.74 23.58 -14.90
CA GLY A 804 7.80 24.40 -15.47
C GLY A 804 8.53 23.75 -16.65
N SER A 805 9.38 24.54 -17.33
CA SER A 805 10.23 24.06 -18.44
C SER A 805 11.66 24.58 -18.27
N PRO A 806 12.66 23.71 -18.02
CA PRO A 806 12.54 22.27 -17.74
C PRO A 806 11.71 21.98 -16.47
N ILE A 807 11.28 20.73 -16.32
CA ILE A 807 10.51 20.32 -15.14
C ILE A 807 11.29 20.61 -13.85
N GLY A 808 10.62 21.16 -12.84
CA GLY A 808 11.25 21.55 -11.57
C GLY A 808 11.96 22.91 -11.61
N ALA A 809 11.92 23.64 -12.74
CA ALA A 809 12.48 24.99 -12.83
C ALA A 809 11.85 25.96 -11.80
N PRO A 810 12.54 27.06 -11.42
CA PRO A 810 11.98 28.07 -10.52
C PRO A 810 10.60 28.57 -10.98
N GLY A 811 9.64 28.60 -10.06
CA GLY A 811 8.25 28.95 -10.36
C GLY A 811 7.34 27.77 -10.74
N ASN A 812 7.85 26.53 -10.69
CA ASN A 812 7.01 25.34 -10.78
C ASN A 812 5.99 25.30 -9.62
N ARG A 813 4.80 24.79 -9.92
CA ARG A 813 3.65 24.70 -9.00
C ARG A 813 3.16 23.27 -8.77
N CYS A 814 3.79 22.26 -9.38
CA CYS A 814 3.37 20.86 -9.24
C CYS A 814 3.57 20.34 -7.82
N GLY A 815 4.70 20.68 -7.18
CA GLY A 815 5.01 20.35 -5.79
C GLY A 815 4.61 21.44 -4.80
N ASP A 816 3.78 22.42 -5.20
CA ASP A 816 3.35 23.50 -4.32
C ASP A 816 2.38 22.96 -3.25
N PRO A 817 2.72 23.02 -1.94
CA PRO A 817 1.93 22.45 -0.86
C PRO A 817 0.54 23.10 -0.70
N ILE A 818 0.33 24.31 -1.24
CA ILE A 818 -0.96 25.01 -1.16
C ILE A 818 -1.76 24.91 -2.45
N PHE A 819 -1.24 24.21 -3.46
CA PHE A 819 -1.93 24.07 -4.74
C PHE A 819 -3.08 23.07 -4.64
N ASP A 820 -4.28 23.53 -5.00
CA ASP A 820 -5.49 22.71 -5.03
C ASP A 820 -5.82 22.28 -6.48
N PRO A 821 -5.50 21.03 -6.87
CA PRO A 821 -5.77 20.54 -8.22
C PRO A 821 -7.28 20.41 -8.50
N MET A 822 -8.08 20.18 -7.46
CA MET A 822 -9.53 20.04 -7.56
C MET A 822 -10.19 21.40 -7.84
N ALA A 823 -9.81 22.43 -7.08
CA ALA A 823 -10.29 23.79 -7.29
C ALA A 823 -9.78 24.39 -8.62
N ALA A 824 -8.58 24.01 -9.06
CA ALA A 824 -8.01 24.41 -10.34
C ALA A 824 -8.69 23.74 -11.55
N GLY A 825 -9.54 22.73 -11.35
CA GLY A 825 -10.21 22.05 -12.45
C GLY A 825 -9.35 21.03 -13.18
N ILE A 826 -8.30 20.51 -12.53
CA ILE A 826 -7.29 19.68 -13.18
C ILE A 826 -7.15 18.28 -12.59
N LEU A 827 -8.05 17.88 -11.69
CA LEU A 827 -8.08 16.52 -11.12
C LEU A 827 -8.62 15.50 -12.14
N VAL A 828 -7.99 15.48 -13.31
CA VAL A 828 -8.28 14.67 -14.49
C VAL A 828 -7.27 13.54 -14.52
N GLY A 829 -7.74 12.30 -14.45
CA GLY A 829 -6.91 11.11 -14.62
C GLY A 829 -7.50 10.19 -15.70
N SER A 830 -7.09 8.93 -15.72
CA SER A 830 -7.65 7.90 -16.62
C SER A 830 -8.53 6.88 -15.87
N GLY A 831 -8.55 6.98 -14.54
CA GLY A 831 -9.10 6.00 -13.61
C GLY A 831 -10.59 5.75 -13.77
N ALA A 832 -11.04 4.78 -12.99
CA ALA A 832 -12.39 4.26 -13.09
C ALA A 832 -13.47 5.25 -12.60
N TRP A 833 -13.09 6.30 -11.87
CA TRP A 833 -13.98 7.28 -11.29
C TRP A 833 -13.59 8.71 -11.68
N ILE A 834 -14.56 9.48 -12.16
CA ILE A 834 -14.37 10.87 -12.57
C ILE A 834 -14.81 11.82 -11.44
N CYS A 835 -13.93 12.77 -11.12
CA CYS A 835 -14.25 13.94 -10.31
C CYS A 835 -14.91 15.01 -11.19
N ASN A 836 -16.24 15.04 -11.22
CA ASN A 836 -17.00 16.03 -11.98
C ASN A 836 -17.45 17.18 -11.09
N ASN A 837 -17.32 18.41 -11.58
CA ASN A 837 -17.92 19.57 -10.92
C ASN A 837 -19.47 19.42 -10.91
N PRO A 838 -20.14 19.40 -9.75
CA PRO A 838 -21.58 19.20 -9.66
C PRO A 838 -22.42 20.28 -10.36
N SER A 839 -21.85 21.48 -10.57
CA SER A 839 -22.55 22.61 -11.21
C SER A 839 -22.35 22.67 -12.72
N THR A 840 -21.14 22.35 -13.21
CA THR A 840 -20.81 22.46 -14.64
C THR A 840 -20.79 21.13 -15.38
N GLY A 841 -20.67 20.01 -14.66
CA GLY A 841 -20.50 18.68 -15.22
C GLY A 841 -19.11 18.42 -15.83
N LEU A 842 -18.20 19.40 -15.77
CA LEU A 842 -16.84 19.26 -16.31
C LEU A 842 -15.98 18.34 -15.44
N ALA A 843 -15.22 17.45 -16.10
CA ALA A 843 -14.23 16.60 -15.47
C ALA A 843 -13.07 17.42 -14.90
N GLY A 844 -12.52 16.98 -13.77
CA GLY A 844 -11.38 17.59 -13.08
C GLY A 844 -11.71 18.71 -12.11
N GLY A 845 -12.94 19.24 -12.12
CA GLY A 845 -13.39 20.28 -11.20
C GLY A 845 -13.86 19.77 -9.84
N SER A 846 -14.11 20.69 -8.91
CA SER A 846 -14.56 20.39 -7.54
C SER A 846 -15.75 19.44 -7.44
N CYS A 847 -15.47 18.15 -7.23
CA CYS A 847 -16.45 17.11 -6.93
C CYS A 847 -16.73 16.97 -5.43
N SER A 848 -16.15 17.84 -4.59
CA SER A 848 -16.39 17.88 -3.16
C SER A 848 -17.47 18.89 -2.77
N GLN A 849 -18.12 18.62 -1.65
CA GLN A 849 -19.03 19.54 -0.97
C GLN A 849 -18.68 19.62 0.52
N ASN A 850 -18.73 20.83 1.07
CA ASN A 850 -18.61 21.06 2.50
C ASN A 850 -19.87 20.55 3.23
N SER A 851 -19.82 20.54 4.56
CA SER A 851 -20.95 20.09 5.40
C SER A 851 -22.23 20.90 5.22
N ASP A 852 -22.13 22.16 4.78
CA ASP A 852 -23.27 23.03 4.44
C ASP A 852 -23.80 22.83 3.00
N GLY A 853 -23.18 21.94 2.23
CA GLY A 853 -23.52 21.64 0.83
C GLY A 853 -22.89 22.58 -0.21
N SER A 854 -22.13 23.59 0.21
CA SER A 854 -21.36 24.45 -0.72
C SER A 854 -20.24 23.65 -1.41
N ILE A 855 -19.82 24.08 -2.60
CA ILE A 855 -18.71 23.45 -3.34
C ILE A 855 -17.41 23.60 -2.54
N GLY A 856 -16.69 22.51 -2.34
CA GLY A 856 -15.41 22.47 -1.63
C GLY A 856 -14.19 22.44 -2.57
N GLY A 857 -13.01 22.33 -1.94
CA GLY A 857 -11.73 22.04 -2.60
C GLY A 857 -11.19 20.67 -2.19
N GLN A 858 -9.87 20.51 -2.22
CA GLN A 858 -9.18 19.28 -1.80
C GLN A 858 -9.16 19.07 -0.27
N ALA A 859 -9.22 20.15 0.50
CA ALA A 859 -9.21 20.11 1.96
C ALA A 859 -10.63 19.94 2.49
N ILE A 860 -11.04 18.69 2.68
CA ILE A 860 -12.42 18.35 3.07
C ILE A 860 -12.45 18.02 4.54
N THR A 861 -13.35 18.68 5.26
CA THR A 861 -13.54 18.51 6.70
C THR A 861 -14.75 17.65 7.01
N PHE A 862 -14.85 17.22 8.27
CA PHE A 862 -15.96 16.40 8.77
C PHE A 862 -17.36 16.91 8.41
N GLY A 863 -18.21 15.99 7.97
CA GLY A 863 -19.54 16.28 7.43
C GLY A 863 -19.55 16.63 5.94
N GLY A 864 -18.39 16.94 5.35
CA GLY A 864 -18.22 17.06 3.91
C GLY A 864 -18.24 15.73 3.19
N LYS A 865 -18.25 15.77 1.85
CA LYS A 865 -18.25 14.58 1.00
C LYS A 865 -17.57 14.83 -0.35
N ILE A 866 -17.10 13.76 -0.98
CA ILE A 866 -16.71 13.73 -2.40
C ILE A 866 -17.69 12.81 -3.16
N MET A 867 -18.13 13.25 -4.33
CA MET A 867 -19.00 12.47 -5.21
C MET A 867 -18.31 12.19 -6.54
N LEU A 868 -17.97 10.93 -6.79
CA LEU A 868 -17.39 10.50 -8.05
C LEU A 868 -18.40 9.72 -8.91
N LYS A 869 -18.22 9.77 -10.23
CA LYS A 869 -19.04 9.07 -11.21
C LYS A 869 -18.21 8.04 -11.97
N ALA A 870 -18.78 6.87 -12.24
CA ALA A 870 -18.10 5.85 -13.03
C ALA A 870 -17.70 6.42 -14.40
N ASN A 871 -16.45 6.20 -14.80
CA ASN A 871 -15.91 6.66 -16.07
C ASN A 871 -16.45 5.81 -17.23
N PRO A 872 -17.30 6.35 -18.13
CA PRO A 872 -17.92 5.60 -19.21
C PRO A 872 -16.92 5.18 -20.30
N THR A 873 -15.75 5.80 -20.38
CA THR A 873 -14.69 5.51 -21.36
C THR A 873 -13.51 4.78 -20.73
N TYR A 874 -13.66 4.27 -19.51
CA TYR A 874 -12.62 3.50 -18.84
C TYR A 874 -12.28 2.23 -19.65
N MET A 875 -11.00 1.96 -19.89
CA MET A 875 -10.58 0.83 -20.74
C MET A 875 -11.08 -0.53 -20.24
N ARG A 876 -11.41 -0.63 -18.96
CA ARG A 876 -11.93 -1.85 -18.31
C ARG A 876 -13.38 -1.74 -17.83
N GLY A 877 -14.14 -0.71 -18.17
CA GLY A 877 -15.49 -0.56 -17.61
C GLY A 877 -16.33 0.58 -18.21
N PRO A 878 -17.45 0.96 -17.57
CA PRO A 878 -18.14 0.31 -16.44
C PRO A 878 -18.69 -1.07 -16.82
N ARG A 879 -18.83 -1.96 -15.85
CA ARG A 879 -19.23 -3.34 -16.10
C ARG A 879 -20.63 -3.43 -16.70
N GLY A 880 -20.77 -4.20 -17.78
CA GLY A 880 -22.05 -4.45 -18.43
C GLY A 880 -22.62 -3.22 -19.14
N LEU A 881 -21.84 -2.16 -19.38
CA LEU A 881 -22.22 -1.06 -20.26
C LEU A 881 -21.87 -1.41 -21.72
N GLN A 882 -22.86 -1.34 -22.60
CA GLN A 882 -22.69 -1.57 -24.04
C GLN A 882 -21.86 -0.45 -24.71
N GLY A 883 -21.07 -0.79 -25.72
CA GLY A 883 -20.30 0.15 -26.54
C GLY A 883 -18.98 0.60 -25.90
N THR A 884 -18.59 -0.01 -24.78
CA THR A 884 -17.34 0.28 -24.08
C THR A 884 -16.16 -0.45 -24.72
N SER A 885 -14.94 0.03 -24.44
CA SER A 885 -13.70 -0.68 -24.82
C SER A 885 -13.66 -2.09 -24.21
N LEU A 886 -14.19 -2.26 -22.99
CA LEU A 886 -14.33 -3.57 -22.36
C LEU A 886 -15.18 -4.53 -23.20
N GLN A 887 -16.31 -4.07 -23.76
CA GLN A 887 -17.13 -4.95 -24.61
C GLN A 887 -16.36 -5.38 -25.86
N GLY A 888 -15.66 -4.45 -26.52
CA GLY A 888 -14.85 -4.76 -27.69
C GLY A 888 -13.74 -5.76 -27.38
N LEU A 889 -13.04 -5.54 -26.26
CA LEU A 889 -12.01 -6.44 -25.76
C LEU A 889 -12.57 -7.84 -25.46
N SER A 890 -13.62 -7.93 -24.64
CA SER A 890 -14.21 -9.21 -24.23
C SER A 890 -14.85 -9.96 -25.41
N TRP A 891 -15.40 -9.25 -26.40
CA TRP A 891 -15.90 -9.87 -27.62
C TRP A 891 -14.76 -10.41 -28.50
N ALA A 892 -13.66 -9.67 -28.60
CA ALA A 892 -12.51 -10.09 -29.41
C ALA A 892 -11.79 -11.31 -28.83
N ASP A 893 -11.85 -11.52 -27.51
CA ASP A 893 -11.35 -12.70 -26.80
C ASP A 893 -12.40 -13.84 -26.83
N ARG A 894 -12.57 -14.47 -28.01
CA ARG A 894 -13.62 -15.47 -28.22
C ARG A 894 -13.37 -16.73 -27.40
N ASN A 895 -12.12 -17.15 -27.28
CA ASN A 895 -11.77 -18.35 -26.52
C ASN A 895 -11.82 -18.10 -25.00
N ASN A 896 -11.97 -16.84 -24.58
CA ASN A 896 -12.16 -16.40 -23.21
C ASN A 896 -11.00 -16.92 -22.34
N ASP A 897 -9.76 -16.70 -22.79
CA ASP A 897 -8.54 -17.04 -22.06
C ASP A 897 -7.94 -15.84 -21.31
N GLY A 898 -8.57 -14.67 -21.43
CA GLY A 898 -8.24 -13.43 -20.74
C GLY A 898 -7.38 -12.48 -21.57
N VAL A 899 -7.00 -12.83 -22.80
CA VAL A 899 -6.19 -12.01 -23.70
C VAL A 899 -6.51 -12.27 -25.17
N VAL A 900 -6.73 -11.20 -25.94
CA VAL A 900 -6.90 -11.33 -27.39
C VAL A 900 -5.57 -11.69 -28.01
N ASN A 901 -5.47 -12.88 -28.58
CA ASN A 901 -4.22 -13.43 -29.08
C ASN A 901 -4.35 -14.04 -30.47
N ILE A 902 -3.34 -14.77 -30.91
CA ILE A 902 -3.27 -15.31 -32.27
C ILE A 902 -4.38 -16.34 -32.54
N LEU A 903 -4.91 -16.99 -31.51
CA LEU A 903 -6.01 -17.94 -31.63
C LEU A 903 -7.31 -17.23 -32.03
N ASP A 904 -7.60 -16.07 -31.44
CA ASP A 904 -8.79 -15.28 -31.78
C ASP A 904 -8.69 -14.71 -33.19
N VAL A 905 -7.51 -14.17 -33.54
CA VAL A 905 -7.24 -13.65 -34.89
C VAL A 905 -7.40 -14.73 -35.95
N ALA A 906 -6.88 -15.93 -35.69
CA ALA A 906 -7.03 -17.07 -36.60
C ALA A 906 -8.50 -17.46 -36.73
N ASP A 907 -9.24 -17.50 -35.62
CA ASP A 907 -10.64 -17.90 -35.62
C ASP A 907 -11.54 -16.91 -36.36
N VAL A 908 -11.44 -15.59 -36.11
CA VAL A 908 -12.20 -14.59 -36.89
C VAL A 908 -11.83 -14.63 -38.38
N ALA A 909 -10.55 -14.85 -38.70
CA ALA A 909 -10.10 -14.97 -40.09
C ALA A 909 -10.69 -16.21 -40.79
N PHE A 910 -10.85 -17.33 -40.08
CA PHE A 910 -11.53 -18.50 -40.63
C PHE A 910 -13.01 -18.24 -40.95
N HIS A 911 -13.65 -17.27 -40.30
CA HIS A 911 -15.05 -16.92 -40.51
C HIS A 911 -15.25 -15.75 -41.50
N PHE A 912 -14.16 -15.14 -41.98
CA PHE A 912 -14.22 -13.99 -42.90
C PHE A 912 -15.00 -14.31 -44.19
N GLY A 913 -15.93 -13.44 -44.55
CA GLY A 913 -16.79 -13.61 -45.72
C GLY A 913 -17.89 -14.66 -45.55
N MET A 914 -18.06 -15.24 -44.34
CA MET A 914 -19.12 -16.18 -44.01
C MET A 914 -20.06 -15.61 -42.95
N SER A 915 -21.25 -16.21 -42.84
CA SER A 915 -22.17 -15.89 -41.76
C SER A 915 -21.77 -16.67 -40.51
N ASP A 916 -21.52 -15.97 -39.40
CA ASP A 916 -21.23 -16.57 -38.10
C ASP A 916 -22.07 -15.88 -37.01
N PRO A 917 -22.84 -16.61 -36.18
CA PRO A 917 -23.72 -16.01 -35.18
C PRO A 917 -23.01 -15.13 -34.15
N TYR A 918 -21.75 -15.43 -33.81
CA TYR A 918 -20.95 -14.75 -32.79
C TYR A 918 -20.11 -13.60 -33.37
N TRP A 919 -19.41 -13.86 -34.47
CA TRP A 919 -18.53 -12.87 -35.09
C TRP A 919 -19.29 -11.79 -35.84
N ASP A 920 -20.43 -12.05 -36.47
CA ASP A 920 -21.27 -11.00 -37.09
C ASP A 920 -21.88 -10.10 -36.00
N HIS A 921 -21.12 -9.09 -35.57
CA HIS A 921 -21.44 -8.27 -34.42
C HIS A 921 -22.00 -6.92 -34.88
N PRO A 922 -23.19 -6.50 -34.39
CA PRO A 922 -23.89 -5.34 -34.92
C PRO A 922 -23.20 -3.99 -34.66
N LEU A 923 -22.22 -3.94 -33.76
CA LEU A 923 -21.43 -2.73 -33.48
C LEU A 923 -20.07 -2.68 -34.22
N TYR A 924 -19.58 -3.80 -34.75
CA TYR A 924 -18.19 -3.90 -35.23
C TYR A 924 -18.09 -4.18 -36.72
N GLY A 925 -19.09 -4.81 -37.34
CA GLY A 925 -19.15 -5.02 -38.79
C GLY A 925 -19.61 -3.81 -39.60
N VAL A 926 -19.29 -3.80 -40.88
CA VAL A 926 -19.77 -2.80 -41.86
C VAL A 926 -20.94 -3.30 -42.71
N GLN A 927 -21.11 -4.62 -42.82
CA GLN A 927 -22.14 -5.30 -43.59
C GLN A 927 -22.88 -6.33 -42.72
N VAL A 928 -24.21 -6.22 -42.66
CA VAL A 928 -25.04 -7.09 -41.83
C VAL A 928 -25.05 -8.53 -42.36
N GLY A 929 -24.80 -9.50 -41.47
CA GLY A 929 -25.04 -10.92 -41.69
C GLY A 929 -23.84 -11.73 -42.19
N VAL A 930 -22.68 -11.08 -42.36
CA VAL A 930 -21.43 -11.68 -42.81
C VAL A 930 -20.28 -11.05 -42.01
N VAL A 931 -19.34 -11.86 -41.54
CA VAL A 931 -18.11 -11.37 -40.90
C VAL A 931 -17.25 -10.66 -41.94
N ASP A 932 -16.92 -9.39 -41.71
CA ASP A 932 -16.20 -8.56 -42.67
C ASP A 932 -14.95 -7.90 -42.07
N ILE A 933 -14.44 -6.88 -42.76
CA ILE A 933 -13.20 -6.21 -42.37
C ILE A 933 -13.35 -5.39 -41.08
N GLY A 934 -14.55 -4.95 -40.74
CA GLY A 934 -14.86 -4.23 -39.51
C GLY A 934 -14.60 -5.09 -38.28
N GLU A 935 -15.13 -6.32 -38.26
CA GLU A 935 -14.86 -7.29 -37.20
C GLU A 935 -13.36 -7.58 -37.07
N VAL A 936 -12.72 -7.95 -38.19
CA VAL A 936 -11.29 -8.30 -38.20
C VAL A 936 -10.44 -7.13 -37.71
N SER A 937 -10.78 -5.89 -38.10
CA SER A 937 -10.07 -4.69 -37.64
C SER A 937 -10.21 -4.45 -36.14
N THR A 938 -11.38 -4.78 -35.57
CA THR A 938 -11.63 -4.65 -34.12
C THR A 938 -10.82 -5.69 -33.35
N VAL A 939 -10.79 -6.95 -33.81
CA VAL A 939 -9.95 -7.99 -33.19
C VAL A 939 -8.46 -7.61 -33.29
N ALA A 940 -8.01 -7.10 -34.44
CA ALA A 940 -6.63 -6.65 -34.62
C ALA A 940 -6.29 -5.45 -33.73
N PHE A 941 -7.22 -4.52 -33.50
CA PHE A 941 -7.03 -3.39 -32.60
C PHE A 941 -6.77 -3.81 -31.16
N TYR A 942 -7.46 -4.87 -30.69
CA TYR A 942 -7.29 -5.42 -29.34
C TYR A 942 -6.20 -6.49 -29.24
N PHE A 943 -5.48 -6.83 -30.31
CA PHE A 943 -4.45 -7.87 -30.25
C PHE A 943 -3.40 -7.57 -29.17
N GLY A 944 -3.17 -8.53 -28.27
CA GLY A 944 -2.29 -8.41 -27.09
C GLY A 944 -2.91 -7.68 -25.89
N HIS A 945 -4.10 -7.09 -26.03
CA HIS A 945 -4.83 -6.52 -24.90
C HIS A 945 -5.40 -7.67 -24.07
N GLY A 946 -5.14 -7.66 -22.77
CA GLY A 946 -5.69 -8.66 -21.86
C GLY A 946 -6.28 -8.06 -20.59
N THR A 947 -7.10 -8.86 -19.93
CA THR A 947 -7.68 -8.57 -18.63
C THR A 947 -6.90 -9.23 -17.49
N THR A 948 -6.16 -10.31 -17.79
CA THR A 948 -5.36 -11.11 -16.84
C THR A 948 -3.87 -11.18 -17.15
N THR A 949 -3.43 -10.67 -18.32
CA THR A 949 -2.01 -10.62 -18.74
C THR A 949 -1.11 -10.06 -17.63
N PRO A 950 0.11 -10.60 -17.44
CA PRO A 950 0.76 -11.68 -18.19
C PRO A 950 0.35 -13.09 -17.77
N PHE A 951 -0.64 -13.22 -16.88
CA PHE A 951 -1.07 -14.49 -16.34
C PHE A 951 -2.22 -15.08 -17.14
N THR A 952 -2.24 -16.40 -17.25
CA THR A 952 -3.46 -17.10 -17.63
C THR A 952 -4.47 -17.05 -16.48
N THR A 953 -5.74 -17.20 -16.81
CA THR A 953 -6.85 -17.20 -15.83
C THR A 953 -6.65 -18.23 -14.71
N SER A 954 -6.06 -19.38 -15.02
CA SER A 954 -5.75 -20.44 -14.05
C SER A 954 -4.56 -20.14 -13.14
N GLN A 955 -3.70 -19.19 -13.52
CA GLN A 955 -2.53 -18.79 -12.74
C GLN A 955 -2.86 -17.72 -11.70
N LEU A 956 -3.87 -16.88 -11.93
CA LEU A 956 -4.26 -15.84 -11.00
C LEU A 956 -4.96 -16.40 -9.76
N ALA A 957 -4.45 -16.04 -8.59
CA ALA A 957 -5.07 -16.42 -7.32
C ALA A 957 -6.37 -15.64 -7.12
N SER A 958 -7.45 -16.32 -6.70
CA SER A 958 -8.74 -15.69 -6.35
C SER A 958 -9.41 -14.85 -7.45
N LEU A 959 -9.13 -15.13 -8.72
CA LEU A 959 -9.85 -14.50 -9.83
C LEU A 959 -11.31 -14.98 -9.85
N ASP A 960 -12.25 -14.07 -10.10
CA ASP A 960 -13.64 -14.41 -10.39
C ASP A 960 -13.69 -15.27 -11.67
N PRO A 961 -14.27 -16.48 -11.64
CA PRO A 961 -14.36 -17.33 -12.83
C PRO A 961 -15.07 -16.68 -14.01
N GLN A 962 -15.94 -15.69 -13.76
CA GLN A 962 -16.53 -14.89 -14.83
C GLN A 962 -15.54 -13.81 -15.29
N ILE A 963 -14.73 -14.19 -16.28
CA ILE A 963 -13.71 -13.36 -16.92
C ILE A 963 -14.18 -12.61 -18.18
N ASP A 964 -15.42 -12.85 -18.61
CA ASP A 964 -16.12 -12.01 -19.57
C ASP A 964 -17.45 -11.59 -18.93
N PRO A 965 -17.64 -10.29 -18.64
CA PRO A 965 -18.89 -9.84 -18.07
C PRO A 965 -20.04 -10.10 -19.04
N PHE A 966 -19.88 -9.93 -20.36
CA PHE A 966 -20.95 -10.00 -21.36
C PHE A 966 -21.38 -11.43 -21.74
N SER A 967 -20.65 -12.44 -21.27
CA SER A 967 -21.02 -13.85 -21.38
C SER A 967 -22.03 -14.27 -20.31
N ILE A 968 -23.01 -15.07 -20.73
CA ILE A 968 -24.08 -15.64 -19.92
C ILE A 968 -23.96 -17.16 -19.99
N ASP A 969 -23.37 -17.76 -18.97
CA ASP A 969 -23.26 -19.22 -18.87
C ASP A 969 -24.53 -19.83 -18.27
N LEU A 970 -25.29 -20.57 -19.09
CA LEU A 970 -26.51 -21.28 -18.68
C LEU A 970 -26.31 -22.80 -18.60
N THR A 971 -25.09 -23.31 -18.73
CA THR A 971 -24.81 -24.76 -18.77
C THR A 971 -25.27 -25.46 -17.50
N GLY A 972 -25.12 -24.82 -16.34
CA GLY A 972 -25.63 -25.31 -15.06
C GLY A 972 -27.17 -25.42 -14.97
N SER A 973 -27.90 -24.82 -15.91
CA SER A 973 -29.37 -24.91 -16.06
C SER A 973 -29.79 -25.70 -17.30
N ALA A 974 -28.90 -26.55 -17.85
CA ALA A 974 -29.09 -27.26 -19.11
C ALA A 974 -29.40 -26.32 -20.31
N GLY A 975 -28.93 -25.07 -20.23
CA GLY A 975 -29.01 -24.08 -21.29
C GLY A 975 -27.67 -23.90 -22.03
N PRO A 976 -27.67 -23.12 -23.13
CA PRO A 976 -26.46 -22.77 -23.88
C PRO A 976 -25.62 -21.70 -23.17
N VAL A 977 -24.38 -21.50 -23.60
CA VAL A 977 -23.65 -20.26 -23.27
C VAL A 977 -24.04 -19.21 -24.29
N MET A 978 -24.45 -18.03 -23.82
CA MET A 978 -24.90 -16.92 -24.66
C MET A 978 -23.98 -15.72 -24.48
N TYR A 979 -23.67 -15.02 -25.56
CA TYR A 979 -22.96 -13.75 -25.56
C TYR A 979 -23.91 -12.61 -25.89
N TYR A 980 -23.79 -11.49 -25.18
CA TYR A 980 -24.55 -10.28 -25.47
C TYR A 980 -23.93 -9.46 -26.60
N GLN A 981 -24.56 -9.46 -27.78
CA GLN A 981 -24.05 -8.74 -28.96
C GLN A 981 -24.55 -7.29 -29.08
N GLY A 982 -25.41 -6.85 -28.15
CA GLY A 982 -25.90 -5.47 -28.16
C GLY A 982 -27.39 -5.28 -28.46
N GLY A 983 -27.86 -4.05 -28.23
CA GLY A 983 -29.14 -3.55 -28.71
C GLY A 983 -29.05 -2.97 -30.13
N LEU A 984 -29.88 -3.48 -31.05
CA LEU A 984 -30.17 -2.88 -32.34
C LEU A 984 -31.22 -1.78 -32.16
N LEU A 985 -30.91 -0.57 -32.63
CA LEU A 985 -31.84 0.55 -32.73
C LEU A 985 -32.07 0.84 -34.21
N SER A 986 -33.11 0.22 -34.80
CA SER A 986 -33.62 0.66 -36.11
C SER A 986 -34.96 1.35 -35.89
N SER A 987 -35.11 2.60 -36.38
CA SER A 987 -36.36 3.37 -36.28
C SER A 987 -36.94 3.53 -34.86
N GLY A 988 -36.08 3.60 -33.84
CA GLY A 988 -36.48 3.78 -32.43
C GLY A 988 -36.98 2.52 -31.73
N GLN A 989 -36.95 1.35 -32.38
CA GLN A 989 -37.25 0.07 -31.73
C GLN A 989 -35.98 -0.54 -31.13
N LEU A 990 -36.01 -0.88 -29.84
CA LEU A 990 -34.93 -1.58 -29.16
C LEU A 990 -35.11 -3.10 -29.30
N ALA A 991 -34.15 -3.77 -29.94
CA ALA A 991 -34.06 -5.22 -29.97
C ALA A 991 -32.70 -5.68 -29.45
N ILE A 992 -32.69 -6.53 -28.43
CA ILE A 992 -31.46 -7.10 -27.88
C ILE A 992 -31.12 -8.40 -28.59
N ARG A 993 -29.88 -8.52 -29.08
CA ARG A 993 -29.35 -9.72 -29.73
C ARG A 993 -28.45 -10.49 -28.76
N LEU A 994 -28.77 -11.77 -28.54
CA LEU A 994 -27.93 -12.74 -27.84
C LEU A 994 -27.48 -13.82 -28.83
N ALA A 995 -26.19 -14.13 -28.88
CA ALA A 995 -25.65 -15.19 -29.73
C ALA A 995 -25.17 -16.38 -28.89
N ALA A 996 -25.56 -17.59 -29.25
CA ALA A 996 -25.05 -18.79 -28.60
C ALA A 996 -23.60 -19.05 -29.03
N THR A 997 -22.69 -19.13 -28.06
CA THR A 997 -21.30 -19.56 -28.27
C THR A 997 -21.14 -21.07 -28.12
N SER A 998 -22.09 -21.72 -27.44
CA SER A 998 -22.19 -23.18 -27.38
C SER A 998 -23.64 -23.65 -27.21
N GLY A 999 -23.94 -24.86 -27.67
CA GLY A 999 -25.28 -25.42 -27.63
C GLY A 999 -26.27 -24.74 -28.59
N THR A 1000 -27.55 -25.10 -28.51
CA THR A 1000 -28.62 -24.49 -29.32
C THR A 1000 -29.68 -23.90 -28.39
N PRO A 1001 -29.93 -22.58 -28.42
CA PRO A 1001 -30.89 -21.93 -27.54
C PRO A 1001 -32.33 -22.24 -27.94
N ASN A 1002 -33.18 -22.52 -26.94
CA ASN A 1002 -34.63 -22.39 -27.10
C ASN A 1002 -35.02 -20.96 -26.74
N ALA A 1003 -35.21 -20.10 -27.76
CA ALA A 1003 -35.50 -18.68 -27.59
C ALA A 1003 -36.70 -18.40 -26.66
N ALA A 1004 -37.72 -19.26 -26.67
CA ALA A 1004 -38.92 -19.08 -25.84
C ALA A 1004 -38.66 -19.20 -24.32
N LEU A 1005 -37.52 -19.76 -23.92
CA LEU A 1005 -37.11 -19.85 -22.51
C LEU A 1005 -36.47 -18.56 -22.00
N PHE A 1006 -36.14 -17.62 -22.88
CA PHE A 1006 -35.56 -16.34 -22.52
C PHE A 1006 -36.65 -15.30 -22.31
N THR A 1007 -36.58 -14.58 -21.20
CA THR A 1007 -37.41 -13.40 -20.96
C THR A 1007 -36.51 -12.24 -20.57
N GLY A 1008 -36.68 -11.10 -21.24
CA GLY A 1008 -36.00 -9.86 -20.93
C GLY A 1008 -36.96 -8.89 -20.26
N ALA A 1009 -36.50 -8.19 -19.22
CA ALA A 1009 -37.19 -7.07 -18.62
C ALA A 1009 -36.29 -5.85 -18.67
N LEU A 1010 -36.81 -4.75 -19.23
CA LEU A 1010 -36.14 -3.46 -19.23
C LEU A 1010 -36.62 -2.67 -18.02
N LEU A 1011 -35.68 -2.16 -17.22
CA LEU A 1011 -35.94 -1.41 -16.00
C LEU A 1011 -35.38 0.00 -16.13
N ASN A 1012 -36.10 0.99 -15.59
CA ASN A 1012 -35.59 2.35 -15.46
C ASN A 1012 -34.59 2.45 -14.29
N PRO A 1013 -33.91 3.60 -14.09
CA PRO A 1013 -32.92 3.76 -13.00
C PRO A 1013 -33.50 3.56 -11.59
N SER A 1014 -34.81 3.72 -11.41
CA SER A 1014 -35.51 3.44 -10.13
C SER A 1014 -35.78 1.95 -9.89
N GLY A 1015 -35.39 1.08 -10.81
CA GLY A 1015 -35.63 -0.37 -10.73
C GLY A 1015 -37.06 -0.78 -11.10
N THR A 1016 -37.84 0.11 -11.71
CA THR A 1016 -39.21 -0.20 -12.18
C THR A 1016 -39.14 -0.80 -13.57
N THR A 1017 -39.76 -1.96 -13.77
CA THR A 1017 -39.88 -2.57 -15.11
C THR A 1017 -40.78 -1.72 -16.00
N ILE A 1018 -40.25 -1.28 -17.13
CA ILE A 1018 -40.95 -0.44 -18.11
C ILE A 1018 -41.36 -1.22 -19.37
N ALA A 1019 -40.66 -2.31 -19.69
CA ALA A 1019 -41.00 -3.18 -20.81
C ALA A 1019 -40.51 -4.61 -20.55
N THR A 1020 -41.18 -5.59 -21.15
CA THR A 1020 -40.78 -7.01 -21.10
C THR A 1020 -40.88 -7.62 -22.49
N SER A 1021 -39.96 -8.52 -22.83
CA SER A 1021 -39.98 -9.30 -24.07
C SER A 1021 -39.75 -10.77 -23.76
N THR A 1022 -40.43 -11.64 -24.49
CA THR A 1022 -40.05 -13.06 -24.58
C THR A 1022 -39.13 -13.24 -25.79
N GLY A 1023 -38.16 -14.14 -25.69
CA GLY A 1023 -37.18 -14.38 -26.74
C GLY A 1023 -37.82 -15.04 -27.97
N VAL A 1024 -37.40 -14.59 -29.15
CA VAL A 1024 -37.71 -15.22 -30.44
C VAL A 1024 -36.42 -15.57 -31.19
N ALA A 1025 -36.47 -16.57 -32.07
CA ALA A 1025 -35.31 -16.93 -32.88
C ALA A 1025 -34.96 -15.78 -33.84
N GLY A 1026 -33.67 -15.49 -33.97
CA GLY A 1026 -33.14 -14.48 -34.88
C GLY A 1026 -32.95 -14.99 -36.31
N SER A 1027 -32.03 -14.36 -37.05
CA SER A 1027 -31.64 -14.76 -38.41
C SER A 1027 -31.02 -16.16 -38.50
N SER A 1028 -30.57 -16.71 -37.37
CA SER A 1028 -30.03 -18.06 -37.21
C SER A 1028 -30.61 -18.71 -35.95
N PRO A 1029 -30.75 -20.05 -35.89
CA PRO A 1029 -31.16 -20.78 -34.68
C PRO A 1029 -30.29 -20.52 -33.45
N SER A 1030 -29.06 -20.03 -33.64
CA SER A 1030 -28.14 -19.67 -32.56
C SER A 1030 -28.35 -18.26 -32.00
N ILE A 1031 -29.27 -17.48 -32.57
CA ILE A 1031 -29.54 -16.09 -32.15
C ILE A 1031 -30.90 -16.02 -31.44
N VAL A 1032 -30.92 -15.36 -30.28
CA VAL A 1032 -32.15 -14.99 -29.56
C VAL A 1032 -32.32 -13.47 -29.63
N LEU A 1033 -33.51 -13.03 -30.04
CA LEU A 1033 -33.91 -11.62 -30.07
C LEU A 1033 -34.93 -11.33 -28.97
N LEU A 1034 -34.71 -10.24 -28.22
CA LEU A 1034 -35.65 -9.68 -27.26
C LEU A 1034 -36.05 -8.27 -27.70
N SER A 1035 -37.27 -8.10 -28.16
CA SER A 1035 -37.78 -6.86 -28.74
C SER A 1035 -38.66 -6.09 -27.76
N PHE A 1036 -38.24 -4.89 -27.38
CA PHE A 1036 -38.93 -4.04 -26.39
C PHE A 1036 -39.77 -2.92 -27.03
N GLY A 1037 -39.83 -2.85 -28.37
CA GLY A 1037 -40.55 -1.81 -29.08
C GLY A 1037 -39.90 -0.44 -28.91
N THR A 1038 -40.68 0.63 -28.98
CA THR A 1038 -40.17 2.00 -28.88
C THR A 1038 -39.82 2.37 -27.44
N VAL A 1039 -38.56 2.73 -27.21
CA VAL A 1039 -38.04 3.14 -25.90
C VAL A 1039 -37.49 4.57 -26.01
N THR A 1040 -37.75 5.41 -25.01
CA THR A 1040 -37.20 6.77 -24.94
C THR A 1040 -35.69 6.76 -24.72
N SER A 1041 -34.96 7.79 -25.13
CA SER A 1041 -33.53 7.89 -24.82
C SER A 1041 -33.31 7.93 -23.30
N GLY A 1042 -32.31 7.23 -22.80
CA GLY A 1042 -31.99 7.20 -21.38
C GLY A 1042 -31.20 5.98 -20.94
N SER A 1043 -30.91 5.93 -19.65
CA SER A 1043 -30.22 4.80 -19.01
C SER A 1043 -31.23 3.77 -18.50
N TYR A 1044 -31.02 2.51 -18.86
CA TYR A 1044 -31.86 1.39 -18.48
C TYR A 1044 -31.01 0.23 -17.97
N GLN A 1045 -31.63 -0.64 -17.18
CA GLN A 1045 -31.07 -1.96 -16.89
C GLN A 1045 -31.88 -3.03 -17.62
N LEU A 1046 -31.22 -3.91 -18.35
CA LEU A 1046 -31.79 -5.10 -18.94
C LEU A 1046 -31.53 -6.28 -18.01
N LYS A 1047 -32.61 -6.92 -17.56
CA LYS A 1047 -32.58 -8.16 -16.78
C LYS A 1047 -32.98 -9.32 -17.69
N ILE A 1048 -32.09 -10.28 -17.86
CA ILE A 1048 -32.35 -11.50 -18.63
C ILE A 1048 -32.61 -12.65 -17.66
N THR A 1049 -33.69 -13.39 -17.91
CA THR A 1049 -34.07 -14.58 -17.15
C THR A 1049 -34.17 -15.77 -18.10
N PHE A 1050 -33.60 -16.90 -17.70
CA PHE A 1050 -33.70 -18.17 -18.43
C PHE A 1050 -34.52 -19.18 -17.62
N ASN A 1051 -35.58 -19.70 -18.25
CA ASN A 1051 -36.57 -20.62 -17.68
C ASN A 1051 -37.40 -19.99 -16.53
N GLN A 1052 -38.75 -20.09 -16.58
CA GLN A 1052 -39.69 -19.30 -15.76
C GLN A 1052 -39.63 -19.53 -14.22
N GLY A 1053 -38.67 -20.33 -13.71
CA GLY A 1053 -38.53 -20.70 -12.30
C GLY A 1053 -37.17 -20.43 -11.66
N SER A 1054 -36.23 -19.76 -12.35
CA SER A 1054 -34.85 -19.57 -11.89
C SER A 1054 -34.48 -18.09 -11.78
N ARG A 1055 -33.58 -17.77 -10.85
CA ARG A 1055 -33.05 -16.42 -10.53
C ARG A 1055 -32.69 -15.62 -11.79
N PRO A 1056 -32.70 -14.26 -11.75
CA PRO A 1056 -32.08 -13.48 -12.82
C PRO A 1056 -30.70 -14.00 -13.13
N THR A 1057 -30.46 -14.31 -14.40
CA THR A 1057 -29.19 -14.87 -14.85
C THR A 1057 -28.20 -13.78 -15.22
N TYR A 1058 -28.66 -12.59 -15.65
CA TYR A 1058 -27.76 -11.53 -16.06
C TYR A 1058 -28.39 -10.13 -16.06
N ALA A 1059 -27.61 -9.08 -15.75
CA ALA A 1059 -28.02 -7.68 -15.75
C ALA A 1059 -27.04 -6.81 -16.54
N ILE A 1060 -27.54 -6.02 -17.49
CA ILE A 1060 -26.76 -5.18 -18.41
C ILE A 1060 -27.28 -3.75 -18.34
N SER A 1061 -26.38 -2.77 -18.36
CA SER A 1061 -26.76 -1.36 -18.45
C SER A 1061 -26.77 -0.91 -19.91
N LEU A 1062 -27.87 -0.28 -20.31
CA LEU A 1062 -28.08 0.24 -21.67
C LEU A 1062 -28.20 1.76 -21.60
N ASN A 1063 -27.43 2.46 -22.43
CA ASN A 1063 -27.66 3.87 -22.72
C ASN A 1063 -28.19 3.96 -24.16
N ILE A 1064 -29.46 4.35 -24.28
CA ILE A 1064 -30.21 4.42 -25.55
C ILE A 1064 -30.33 5.87 -25.99
#